data_AF-A0A6M2DG69-F1
#
_entry.id   AF-A0A6M2DG69-F1
#
_cell.length_a   1.000
_cell.length_b   1.000
_cell.length_c   1.000
_cell.angle_alpha   90.00
_cell.angle_beta   90.00
_cell.angle_gamma   90.00
#
_symmetry.space_group_name_H-M   'P 1'
#
loop_
_entity.id
_entity.type
_entity.pdbx_description
1 polymer ?
#
loop_
_entity_poly.entity_id
_entity_poly.type
_entity_poly.pdbx_seq_one_letter_code
_entity_poly.pdbx_strand_id
1 'polypeptide(L)'
;KCVREVFYDRAKICSRPTKKGVKEIDENHLCYSMKYIKDKPVRDLTGDQFLRLCMAENDQLVTLTLSDKVESLTASSYLEEIKQLYNKDEFSKHVQGWNQIRGECVELALNKMVFPDLRRELKTILLQEARDAVLRACCRKLYNWLKIAPYTCRFPEEEEDDWDTSHGVKVMGIAYAPDHSTAAFAALTAVDGDVTDYLRLPNLLKRKNGWNQTEKILKETDLRALRNFIGTKKPHVIVIGGESRDAQMIQQDLRDVVTTLIQDEQFADVKVEIIDNELAKIYSNSKKGIADFRDYPDLLRQAISLARKMQDPLIEYSQLCSNDEEILCLRYHTLQDQIPREELLENLYLEFVNRTNEVGVDINLAVQSNLTLNLVQFICGLGPRKGQALLKVLKQTNQRLENRTQLVTSCHMGPKVFINCSGFVKIDTNSLGDSTEAYVEVLDGSRVHPETYEWARKMAVDALEYDDEEMNPAGALEEILDAPERLKDLDLDAFAEELERQGFGNKSITLYDIRAELNSRYKDLRVPFQSPTPEELFDMLTKETPETFFIGKMVMAKVVGIRHRKPQGEQLDQANPVRDDETGLWQCPFCLKNDFPELSEVWSHFDSGSCPGQAVGIRMRLDNGLSGYIHIKNLSDKHVKNPEDRVQQGQTIHCRIIKIDVERFSVDCSSKSSDLADKNHEWRPPKDPYYDQLAEEKDIRQEVEAKKMKARQQYIKRIIVHPSFHNISYVEAEKIMDQVPQGEVIIRPSSKGADHLTVTWKVTDKIYQHIDVKETGKENEFSLGSRLWIGNEEFEDLDEIIARHVNPMSSNVRDILNFKYYIETNGLKDKSEEALKEEKKKNSSKIHYFISAAKNYPGRFLLSYLPKNKCRHEYITVTPNGFRFRQKNFTSLNATLKWFKEHFQEPVPSSTPSTPRTMMSSRTTFTTPGGNSMNPETIQRVAQNLPSHMLHSLSQVANQTPHYAQTPGYTATGTYINTPYTPSGQTPFMTPYHTTPRYNQGFLHPGSLSSAPTPSSYSSSSQSPRNMSQTNSRHPYSSTTKNDVMDWQKAAEAWAKLKNKEGQSPRIGTPRGSGSNRTPRQGDSRKTPQYNENMSSRLSSKSPRSVRSTPQTINSPRSMSIGDATPLYDEN
;
A
#
# COMPACT_ATOMS: atom_id res chain seq x y z
N LYS A 1 33.50 -2.71 17.70
CA LYS A 1 32.40 -3.30 18.49
C LYS A 1 31.52 -2.21 19.10
N CYS A 2 31.94 -1.51 20.16
CA CYS A 2 31.13 -0.48 20.86
C CYS A 2 30.45 0.55 19.94
N VAL A 3 31.15 1.08 18.93
CA VAL A 3 30.59 2.02 17.94
C VAL A 3 29.41 1.44 17.17
N ARG A 4 29.39 0.12 16.88
CA ARG A 4 28.24 -0.57 16.24
C ARG A 4 27.06 -0.66 17.19
N GLU A 5 27.30 -1.11 18.42
CA GLU A 5 26.24 -1.30 19.43
C GLU A 5 25.55 0.04 19.76
N VAL A 6 26.34 1.11 19.93
CA VAL A 6 25.83 2.47 20.13
C VAL A 6 25.18 3.03 18.85
N PHE A 7 25.70 2.71 17.65
CA PHE A 7 25.07 3.11 16.40
C PHE A 7 23.70 2.44 16.23
N TYR A 8 23.55 1.15 16.53
CA TYR A 8 22.29 0.41 16.30
C TYR A 8 21.19 0.82 17.30
N ASP A 9 21.51 0.99 18.59
CA ASP A 9 20.53 1.45 19.59
C ASP A 9 20.04 2.88 19.34
N ARG A 10 20.91 3.75 18.81
CA ARG A 10 20.63 5.20 18.63
C ARG A 10 20.37 5.60 17.18
N ALA A 11 20.42 4.68 16.22
CA ALA A 11 20.15 4.99 14.82
C ALA A 11 18.71 5.47 14.64
N LYS A 12 18.56 6.50 13.82
CA LYS A 12 17.26 7.04 13.43
C LYS A 12 17.10 7.01 11.92
N ILE A 13 15.89 6.70 11.46
CA ILE A 13 15.52 6.76 10.05
C ILE A 13 14.72 8.03 9.77
N CYS A 14 15.04 8.67 8.65
CA CYS A 14 14.25 9.71 8.01
C CYS A 14 13.83 9.26 6.61
N SER A 15 12.61 9.57 6.20
CA SER A 15 12.06 9.33 4.87
C SER A 15 11.54 10.65 4.31
N ARG A 16 11.91 10.99 3.08
CA ARG A 16 11.36 12.16 2.36
C ARG A 16 10.91 11.76 0.96
N PRO A 17 9.77 12.26 0.47
CA PRO A 17 9.28 11.90 -0.85
C PRO A 17 10.04 12.69 -1.93
N THR A 18 10.29 12.05 -3.06
CA THR A 18 10.87 12.69 -4.23
C THR A 18 9.79 13.50 -4.98
N LYS A 19 10.19 14.26 -6.01
CA LYS A 19 9.25 14.92 -6.95
C LYS A 19 8.30 13.94 -7.68
N LYS A 20 8.61 12.64 -7.67
CA LYS A 20 7.76 11.54 -8.14
C LYS A 20 6.80 11.11 -7.03
N GLY A 21 7.31 10.72 -5.86
CA GLY A 21 6.49 10.26 -4.73
C GLY A 21 5.52 11.30 -4.15
N VAL A 22 5.83 12.61 -4.22
CA VAL A 22 4.87 13.68 -3.86
C VAL A 22 3.58 13.63 -4.69
N LYS A 23 3.61 13.03 -5.89
CA LYS A 23 2.46 12.89 -6.78
C LYS A 23 1.83 11.49 -6.75
N GLU A 24 2.65 10.46 -6.62
CA GLU A 24 2.24 9.06 -6.75
C GLU A 24 1.86 8.41 -5.40
N ILE A 25 2.34 8.95 -4.26
CA ILE A 25 1.91 8.50 -2.92
C ILE A 25 0.62 9.26 -2.53
N ASP A 26 -0.50 8.78 -3.06
CA ASP A 26 -1.86 9.20 -2.71
C ASP A 26 -2.33 8.60 -1.36
N GLU A 27 -3.61 8.76 -0.98
CA GLU A 27 -4.13 8.22 0.28
C GLU A 27 -4.34 6.68 0.29
N ASN A 28 -4.25 6.02 -0.87
CA ASN A 28 -4.39 4.56 -1.01
C ASN A 28 -3.02 3.85 -1.00
N HIS A 29 -1.94 4.54 -1.35
CA HIS A 29 -0.60 3.96 -1.39
C HIS A 29 -0.12 3.56 0.01
N LEU A 30 0.37 2.31 0.16
CA LEU A 30 0.89 1.70 1.40
C LEU A 30 1.96 2.52 2.18
N CYS A 31 2.54 3.57 1.59
CA CYS A 31 3.54 4.43 2.22
C CYS A 31 3.00 5.83 2.62
N TYR A 32 1.72 6.12 2.41
CA TYR A 32 1.12 7.44 2.69
C TYR A 32 1.35 7.94 4.12
N SER A 33 1.19 7.06 5.11
CA SER A 33 1.40 7.33 6.54
C SER A 33 2.87 7.53 6.93
N MET A 34 3.83 7.22 6.04
CA MET A 34 5.28 7.17 6.34
C MET A 34 6.19 7.87 5.31
N LYS A 35 5.62 8.55 4.31
CA LYS A 35 6.36 9.28 3.27
C LYS A 35 7.20 10.46 3.77
N TYR A 36 6.87 11.03 4.94
CA TYR A 36 7.62 12.10 5.62
C TYR A 36 8.06 11.69 7.06
N ILE A 37 8.66 10.51 7.26
CA ILE A 37 9.24 10.17 8.57
C ILE A 37 10.44 11.08 8.88
N LYS A 38 10.56 11.52 10.14
CA LYS A 38 11.72 12.23 10.67
C LYS A 38 12.13 11.66 12.03
N ASP A 39 13.43 11.37 12.17
CA ASP A 39 14.08 11.01 13.43
C ASP A 39 13.45 9.82 14.19
N LYS A 40 12.77 8.90 13.48
CA LYS A 40 12.19 7.68 14.04
C LYS A 40 13.31 6.73 14.50
N PRO A 41 13.35 6.28 15.77
CA PRO A 41 14.30 5.28 16.22
C PRO A 41 14.14 3.99 15.41
N VAL A 42 15.26 3.38 15.02
CA VAL A 42 15.25 2.15 14.21
C VAL A 42 14.51 1.00 14.92
N ARG A 43 14.63 0.90 16.24
CA ARG A 43 13.91 -0.08 17.09
C ARG A 43 12.38 0.13 17.17
N ASP A 44 11.87 1.25 16.67
CA ASP A 44 10.43 1.55 16.59
C ASP A 44 9.83 1.16 15.22
N LEU A 45 10.63 0.56 14.32
CA LEU A 45 10.15 -0.08 13.10
C LEU A 45 9.51 -1.43 13.43
N THR A 46 8.32 -1.69 12.90
CA THR A 46 7.56 -2.91 13.20
C THR A 46 7.07 -3.59 11.93
N GLY A 47 7.15 -4.92 11.89
CA GLY A 47 6.62 -5.71 10.77
C GLY A 47 7.35 -5.40 9.46
N ASP A 48 6.57 -5.16 8.41
CA ASP A 48 7.05 -4.93 7.06
C ASP A 48 7.28 -3.45 6.70
N GLN A 49 7.15 -2.52 7.66
CA GLN A 49 7.32 -1.06 7.44
C GLN A 49 8.64 -0.72 6.71
N PHE A 50 9.76 -1.31 7.13
CA PHE A 50 11.06 -1.03 6.53
C PHE A 50 11.17 -1.61 5.10
N LEU A 51 10.53 -2.75 4.84
CA LEU A 51 10.45 -3.35 3.51
C LEU A 51 9.62 -2.47 2.56
N ARG A 52 8.43 -2.00 3.00
CA ARG A 52 7.60 -1.02 2.27
C ARG A 52 8.38 0.24 1.91
N LEU A 53 9.13 0.79 2.87
CA LEU A 53 10.00 1.95 2.65
C LEU A 53 11.12 1.68 1.64
N CYS A 54 11.80 0.54 1.71
CA CYS A 54 12.84 0.15 0.75
C CYS A 54 12.28 -0.08 -0.67
N MET A 55 11.07 -0.64 -0.81
CA MET A 55 10.38 -0.73 -2.12
C MET A 55 10.13 0.67 -2.69
N ALA A 56 9.53 1.56 -1.91
CA ALA A 56 9.28 2.94 -2.33
C ALA A 56 10.57 3.74 -2.62
N GLU A 57 11.71 3.38 -2.04
CA GLU A 57 13.01 3.94 -2.39
C GLU A 57 13.54 3.40 -3.74
N ASN A 58 13.43 2.09 -3.98
CA ASN A 58 13.79 1.46 -5.25
C ASN A 58 12.96 2.04 -6.41
N ASP A 59 11.66 2.27 -6.18
CA ASP A 59 10.74 2.91 -7.13
C ASP A 59 10.97 4.44 -7.28
N GLN A 60 11.98 4.99 -6.58
CA GLN A 60 12.34 6.41 -6.56
C GLN A 60 11.20 7.33 -6.07
N LEU A 61 10.30 6.81 -5.24
CA LEU A 61 9.19 7.55 -4.63
C LEU A 61 9.63 8.26 -3.35
N VAL A 62 10.46 7.61 -2.53
CA VAL A 62 11.09 8.20 -1.34
C VAL A 62 12.62 8.15 -1.42
N THR A 63 13.27 8.87 -0.52
CA THR A 63 14.70 8.77 -0.23
C THR A 63 14.84 8.51 1.25
N LEU A 64 15.48 7.39 1.61
CA LEU A 64 15.71 7.00 3.00
C LEU A 64 17.09 7.50 3.45
N THR A 65 17.14 7.99 4.68
CA THR A 65 18.38 8.45 5.30
C THR A 65 18.47 7.89 6.70
N LEU A 66 19.48 7.03 6.92
CA LEU A 66 19.90 6.61 8.26
C LEU A 66 20.85 7.68 8.80
N SER A 67 20.55 8.16 10.00
CA SER A 67 21.10 9.36 10.65
C SER A 67 22.61 9.57 10.46
N ASP A 68 23.01 10.69 9.86
CA ASP A 68 24.42 11.11 9.71
C ASP A 68 25.12 11.47 11.03
N LYS A 69 24.37 11.57 12.14
CA LYS A 69 24.89 11.91 13.46
C LYS A 69 24.32 10.96 14.51
N VAL A 70 25.19 10.47 15.39
CA VAL A 70 24.81 9.71 16.58
C VAL A 70 24.75 10.67 17.77
N GLU A 71 23.63 10.64 18.48
CA GLU A 71 23.45 11.42 19.70
C GLU A 71 24.30 10.84 20.84
N SER A 72 24.97 11.72 21.59
CA SER A 72 25.73 11.38 22.80
C SER A 72 24.82 11.46 24.03
N LEU A 73 25.22 10.80 25.12
CA LEU A 73 24.58 10.94 26.43
C LEU A 73 25.05 12.19 27.20
N THR A 74 26.19 12.78 26.81
CA THR A 74 26.90 13.80 27.59
C THR A 74 27.50 14.95 26.76
N ALA A 75 27.77 14.72 25.48
CA ALA A 75 28.38 15.70 24.55
C ALA A 75 27.40 16.19 23.47
N SER A 76 27.80 17.18 22.68
CA SER A 76 27.02 17.70 21.54
C SER A 76 26.97 16.73 20.34
N SER A 77 27.83 15.71 20.31
CA SER A 77 27.89 14.66 19.31
C SER A 77 28.69 13.47 19.85
N TYR A 78 28.32 12.24 19.49
CA TYR A 78 29.09 11.03 19.80
C TYR A 78 30.50 11.06 19.20
N LEU A 79 30.71 11.83 18.13
CA LEU A 79 32.05 12.09 17.57
C LEU A 79 32.97 12.80 18.57
N GLU A 80 32.46 13.79 19.31
CA GLU A 80 33.25 14.52 20.30
C GLU A 80 33.51 13.68 21.56
N GLU A 81 32.54 12.83 21.95
CA GLU A 81 32.70 11.81 22.99
C GLU A 81 33.85 10.84 22.64
N ILE A 82 33.94 10.37 21.40
CA ILE A 82 35.05 9.52 20.95
C ILE A 82 36.37 10.31 20.85
N LYS A 83 36.37 11.55 20.32
CA LYS A 83 37.59 12.39 20.26
C LYS A 83 38.23 12.59 21.64
N GLN A 84 37.42 12.75 22.70
CA GLN A 84 37.91 12.85 24.08
C GLN A 84 38.71 11.62 24.52
N LEU A 85 38.34 10.40 24.09
CA LEU A 85 39.08 9.17 24.41
C LEU A 85 40.49 9.12 23.82
N TYR A 86 40.79 9.94 22.81
CA TYR A 86 42.11 10.04 22.18
C TYR A 86 42.86 11.33 22.53
N ASN A 87 42.29 12.21 23.36
CA ASN A 87 42.96 13.41 23.85
C ASN A 87 43.91 13.06 25.01
N LYS A 88 45.07 13.71 25.05
CA LYS A 88 45.97 13.70 26.21
C LYS A 88 45.80 14.99 26.99
N ASP A 89 45.50 14.90 28.28
CA ASP A 89 45.23 16.05 29.15
C ASP A 89 46.52 16.73 29.63
N GLU A 90 47.20 17.43 28.71
CA GLU A 90 48.37 18.27 29.01
C GLU A 90 48.32 19.56 28.19
N PHE A 91 48.47 20.71 28.85
CA PHE A 91 48.35 22.05 28.25
C PHE A 91 49.59 22.50 27.44
N SER A 92 50.45 21.58 27.02
CA SER A 92 51.60 21.88 26.16
C SER A 92 51.17 22.13 24.73
N LYS A 93 51.73 23.18 24.08
CA LYS A 93 51.46 23.51 22.67
C LYS A 93 51.71 22.33 21.72
N HIS A 94 52.72 21.50 22.01
CA HIS A 94 53.00 20.28 21.23
C HIS A 94 51.90 19.21 21.42
N VAL A 95 51.39 19.05 22.64
CA VAL A 95 50.33 18.08 22.94
C VAL A 95 49.00 18.54 22.37
N GLN A 96 48.69 19.84 22.41
CA GLN A 96 47.52 20.42 21.75
C GLN A 96 47.55 20.19 20.23
N GLY A 97 48.69 20.40 19.57
CA GLY A 97 48.85 20.09 18.14
C GLY A 97 48.66 18.60 17.83
N TRP A 98 49.21 17.71 18.65
CA TRP A 98 48.98 16.25 18.50
C TRP A 98 47.53 15.82 18.80
N ASN A 99 46.86 16.45 19.77
CA ASN A 99 45.45 16.21 20.08
C ASN A 99 44.56 16.64 18.90
N GLN A 100 44.84 17.80 18.26
CA GLN A 100 44.15 18.21 17.04
C GLN A 100 44.29 17.17 15.93
N ILE A 101 45.52 16.74 15.60
CA ILE A 101 45.77 15.73 14.57
C ILE A 101 45.04 14.42 14.89
N ARG A 102 45.07 13.95 16.16
CA ARG A 102 44.31 12.77 16.56
C ARG A 102 42.80 12.95 16.38
N GLY A 103 42.27 14.12 16.72
CA GLY A 103 40.85 14.46 16.50
C GLY A 103 40.44 14.45 15.02
N GLU A 104 41.29 14.99 14.14
CA GLU A 104 41.10 14.96 12.69
C GLU A 104 41.17 13.53 12.11
N CYS A 105 42.11 12.70 12.60
CA CYS A 105 42.21 11.29 12.23
C CYS A 105 40.97 10.48 12.68
N VAL A 106 40.49 10.70 13.91
CA VAL A 106 39.27 10.06 14.44
C VAL A 106 38.04 10.46 13.63
N GLU A 107 37.91 11.74 13.28
CA GLU A 107 36.81 12.24 12.45
C GLU A 107 36.84 11.66 11.04
N LEU A 108 38.03 11.58 10.41
CA LEU A 108 38.19 10.96 9.10
C LEU A 108 37.81 9.47 9.13
N ALA A 109 38.30 8.71 10.12
CA ALA A 109 38.00 7.29 10.25
C ALA A 109 36.50 7.03 10.48
N LEU A 110 35.86 7.78 11.37
CA LEU A 110 34.44 7.61 11.66
C LEU A 110 33.55 8.04 10.48
N ASN A 111 33.75 9.24 9.94
CA ASN A 111 32.85 9.80 8.92
C ASN A 111 33.07 9.20 7.52
N LYS A 112 34.30 8.79 7.15
CA LYS A 112 34.59 8.25 5.81
C LYS A 112 34.63 6.73 5.72
N MET A 113 34.78 6.02 6.85
CA MET A 113 34.92 4.55 6.85
C MET A 113 33.82 3.91 7.71
N VAL A 114 33.82 4.16 9.03
CA VAL A 114 32.99 3.39 9.98
C VAL A 114 31.50 3.68 9.83
N PHE A 115 31.04 4.93 9.84
CA PHE A 115 29.60 5.23 9.72
C PHE A 115 28.99 4.89 8.34
N PRO A 116 29.69 5.07 7.19
CA PRO A 116 29.22 4.54 5.90
C PRO A 116 29.01 3.02 5.90
N ASP A 117 29.94 2.26 6.46
CA ASP A 117 29.85 0.80 6.49
C ASP A 117 28.79 0.31 7.50
N LEU A 118 28.73 0.89 8.71
CA LEU A 118 27.69 0.57 9.69
C LEU A 118 26.27 0.91 9.21
N ARG A 119 26.09 1.96 8.39
CA ARG A 119 24.80 2.24 7.75
C ARG A 119 24.42 1.20 6.71
N ARG A 120 25.38 0.66 5.97
CA ARG A 120 25.14 -0.43 5.01
C ARG A 120 24.80 -1.72 5.75
N GLU A 121 25.56 -2.04 6.79
CA GLU A 121 25.36 -3.21 7.65
C GLU A 121 23.97 -3.17 8.33
N LEU A 122 23.61 -2.04 8.96
CA LEU A 122 22.29 -1.85 9.57
C LEU A 122 21.15 -1.93 8.55
N LYS A 123 21.28 -1.33 7.36
CA LYS A 123 20.26 -1.43 6.30
C LYS A 123 20.03 -2.88 5.86
N THR A 124 21.08 -3.70 5.79
CA THR A 124 20.93 -5.13 5.50
C THR A 124 20.22 -5.87 6.63
N ILE A 125 20.57 -5.62 7.89
CA ILE A 125 19.94 -6.26 9.06
C ILE A 125 18.44 -5.95 9.10
N LEU A 126 18.06 -4.66 9.01
CA LEU A 126 16.65 -4.24 9.04
C LEU A 126 15.84 -4.76 7.85
N LEU A 127 16.49 -4.93 6.68
CA LEU A 127 15.83 -5.53 5.52
C LEU A 127 15.54 -7.01 5.75
N GLN A 128 16.45 -7.74 6.42
CA GLN A 128 16.21 -9.13 6.79
C GLN A 128 15.15 -9.24 7.91
N GLU A 129 15.26 -8.47 9.00
CA GLU A 129 14.26 -8.50 10.09
C GLU A 129 12.82 -8.23 9.60
N ALA A 130 12.66 -7.34 8.62
CA ALA A 130 11.38 -7.05 7.97
C ALA A 130 10.92 -8.16 7.01
N ARG A 131 11.84 -8.85 6.33
CA ARG A 131 11.53 -10.07 5.55
C ARG A 131 11.10 -11.21 6.46
N ASP A 132 11.85 -11.48 7.54
CA ASP A 132 11.52 -12.49 8.54
C ASP A 132 10.13 -12.21 9.17
N ALA A 133 9.74 -10.94 9.31
CA ALA A 133 8.43 -10.56 9.80
C ALA A 133 7.30 -10.93 8.84
N VAL A 134 7.50 -10.70 7.53
CA VAL A 134 6.58 -11.17 6.47
C VAL A 134 6.55 -12.70 6.39
N LEU A 135 7.72 -13.36 6.45
CA LEU A 135 7.87 -14.81 6.45
C LEU A 135 7.08 -15.45 7.60
N ARG A 136 7.24 -14.95 8.83
CA ARG A 136 6.47 -15.38 10.01
C ARG A 136 4.96 -15.12 9.85
N ALA A 137 4.55 -14.08 9.13
CA ALA A 137 3.14 -13.83 8.83
C ALA A 137 2.60 -14.86 7.82
N CYS A 138 3.38 -15.22 6.78
CA CYS A 138 3.02 -16.25 5.81
C CYS A 138 2.83 -17.61 6.47
N CYS A 139 3.82 -18.06 7.26
CA CYS A 139 3.77 -19.33 8.00
C CYS A 139 2.59 -19.35 8.97
N ARG A 140 2.33 -18.26 9.70
CA ARG A 140 1.15 -18.15 10.57
C ARG A 140 -0.18 -18.27 9.82
N LYS A 141 -0.28 -17.75 8.59
CA LYS A 141 -1.49 -17.90 7.76
C LYS A 141 -1.65 -19.34 7.27
N LEU A 142 -0.58 -20.02 6.86
CA LEU A 142 -0.62 -21.45 6.53
C LEU A 142 -0.99 -22.30 7.76
N TYR A 143 -0.33 -22.09 8.90
CA TYR A 143 -0.67 -22.74 10.17
C TYR A 143 -2.16 -22.55 10.53
N ASN A 144 -2.71 -21.34 10.36
CA ASN A 144 -4.12 -21.07 10.62
C ASN A 144 -5.09 -21.85 9.72
N TRP A 145 -4.64 -22.31 8.54
CA TRP A 145 -5.41 -23.20 7.67
C TRP A 145 -5.20 -24.69 8.00
N LEU A 146 -3.95 -25.10 8.27
CA LEU A 146 -3.59 -26.50 8.53
C LEU A 146 -3.95 -26.98 9.96
N LYS A 147 -4.17 -26.07 10.91
CA LYS A 147 -4.58 -26.38 12.29
C LYS A 147 -6.05 -26.83 12.43
N ILE A 148 -6.81 -26.85 11.34
CA ILE A 148 -8.23 -27.20 11.34
C ILE A 148 -8.37 -28.72 11.15
N ALA A 149 -9.17 -29.35 12.00
CA ALA A 149 -9.47 -30.77 11.95
C ALA A 149 -10.49 -31.10 10.84
N PRO A 150 -10.58 -32.37 10.41
CA PRO A 150 -11.70 -32.91 9.67
C PRO A 150 -13.06 -32.42 10.17
N TYR A 151 -13.97 -32.12 9.25
CA TYR A 151 -15.36 -31.88 9.63
C TYR A 151 -15.97 -33.13 10.25
N THR A 152 -16.59 -32.97 11.42
CA THR A 152 -17.33 -34.01 12.11
C THR A 152 -18.76 -33.54 12.35
N CYS A 153 -19.70 -34.45 12.12
CA CYS A 153 -21.10 -34.31 12.50
C CYS A 153 -21.55 -35.60 13.18
N ARG A 154 -22.71 -35.57 13.82
CA ARG A 154 -23.42 -36.76 14.28
C ARG A 154 -24.88 -36.60 13.92
N PHE A 155 -25.49 -37.67 13.45
CA PHE A 155 -26.93 -37.79 13.28
C PHE A 155 -27.49 -38.57 14.49
N PRO A 156 -28.81 -38.50 14.77
CA PRO A 156 -29.43 -39.41 15.72
C PRO A 156 -29.21 -40.87 15.32
N GLU A 157 -29.18 -41.78 16.29
CA GLU A 157 -29.05 -43.22 16.07
C GLU A 157 -30.39 -43.81 15.58
N GLU A 158 -30.74 -43.47 14.34
CA GLU A 158 -31.77 -44.18 13.55
C GLU A 158 -31.08 -45.25 12.67
N GLU A 159 -31.77 -46.36 12.41
CA GLU A 159 -31.20 -47.67 12.03
C GLU A 159 -30.68 -47.78 10.56
N GLU A 160 -30.09 -46.73 10.00
CA GLU A 160 -29.54 -46.69 8.63
C GLU A 160 -27.99 -46.53 8.60
N ASP A 161 -27.27 -47.56 8.14
CA ASP A 161 -25.81 -47.54 7.87
C ASP A 161 -25.36 -46.34 7.02
N ASP A 162 -26.25 -45.83 6.15
CA ASP A 162 -26.02 -44.68 5.27
C ASP A 162 -25.60 -43.39 6.01
N TRP A 163 -25.97 -43.25 7.27
CA TRP A 163 -25.70 -42.06 8.09
C TRP A 163 -24.56 -42.24 9.09
N ASP A 164 -23.87 -43.40 9.10
CA ASP A 164 -22.66 -43.54 9.92
C ASP A 164 -21.58 -42.52 9.49
N THR A 165 -20.89 -42.01 10.50
CA THR A 165 -19.80 -41.02 10.40
C THR A 165 -18.56 -41.44 11.19
N SER A 166 -18.57 -42.64 11.79
CA SER A 166 -17.47 -43.17 12.63
C SER A 166 -16.13 -43.23 11.88
N HIS A 167 -16.17 -43.58 10.59
CA HIS A 167 -15.01 -43.69 9.72
C HIS A 167 -14.70 -42.40 8.92
N GLY A 168 -15.51 -41.34 9.04
CA GLY A 168 -15.39 -40.07 8.34
C GLY A 168 -16.67 -39.67 7.59
N VAL A 169 -16.58 -38.68 6.69
CA VAL A 169 -17.78 -38.03 6.10
C VAL A 169 -17.83 -38.06 4.56
N LYS A 170 -19.01 -38.37 4.02
CA LYS A 170 -19.40 -38.16 2.61
C LYS A 170 -19.69 -36.67 2.37
N VAL A 171 -19.00 -36.03 1.44
CA VAL A 171 -19.11 -34.56 1.24
C VAL A 171 -19.59 -34.20 -0.17
N MET A 172 -20.58 -33.32 -0.26
CA MET A 172 -21.05 -32.76 -1.53
C MET A 172 -20.49 -31.35 -1.73
N GLY A 173 -19.41 -31.23 -2.51
CA GLY A 173 -18.82 -29.95 -2.88
C GLY A 173 -19.51 -29.32 -4.09
N ILE A 174 -19.68 -27.99 -4.09
CA ILE A 174 -20.36 -27.22 -5.14
C ILE A 174 -19.50 -26.01 -5.54
N ALA A 175 -19.14 -25.94 -6.82
CA ALA A 175 -18.37 -24.84 -7.40
C ALA A 175 -19.13 -24.16 -8.55
N TYR A 176 -18.95 -22.85 -8.65
CA TYR A 176 -19.50 -22.00 -9.71
C TYR A 176 -18.53 -20.84 -10.00
N ALA A 177 -18.67 -20.22 -11.17
CA ALA A 177 -18.04 -18.95 -11.51
C ALA A 177 -19.10 -17.84 -11.49
N PRO A 178 -18.77 -16.55 -11.24
CA PRO A 178 -19.74 -15.45 -11.20
C PRO A 178 -20.18 -14.99 -12.61
N ASP A 179 -20.36 -15.94 -13.52
CA ASP A 179 -20.82 -15.76 -14.89
C ASP A 179 -22.07 -16.63 -15.12
N HIS A 180 -23.16 -15.99 -15.59
CA HIS A 180 -24.43 -16.65 -15.85
C HIS A 180 -24.44 -17.53 -17.12
N SER A 181 -23.38 -17.49 -17.95
CA SER A 181 -23.21 -18.40 -19.10
C SER A 181 -22.55 -19.73 -18.73
N THR A 182 -21.76 -19.73 -17.65
CA THR A 182 -20.99 -20.88 -17.18
C THR A 182 -21.84 -21.76 -16.25
N ALA A 183 -21.78 -23.08 -16.43
CA ALA A 183 -22.50 -24.03 -15.60
C ALA A 183 -21.76 -24.27 -14.27
N ALA A 184 -22.52 -24.26 -13.17
CA ALA A 184 -22.02 -24.75 -11.88
C ALA A 184 -21.92 -26.28 -11.88
N PHE A 185 -21.13 -26.83 -10.97
CA PHE A 185 -20.98 -28.27 -10.78
C PHE A 185 -21.08 -28.61 -9.29
N ALA A 186 -21.77 -29.72 -8.99
CA ALA A 186 -21.70 -30.40 -7.71
C ALA A 186 -20.97 -31.74 -7.89
N ALA A 187 -20.18 -32.15 -6.90
CA ALA A 187 -19.48 -33.43 -6.84
C ALA A 187 -19.66 -34.06 -5.46
N LEU A 188 -19.85 -35.38 -5.40
CA LEU A 188 -19.85 -36.13 -4.16
C LEU A 188 -18.51 -36.88 -4.00
N THR A 189 -17.87 -36.73 -2.84
CA THR A 189 -16.78 -37.60 -2.41
C THR A 189 -17.26 -38.64 -1.40
N ALA A 190 -16.78 -39.86 -1.54
CA ALA A 190 -16.84 -40.90 -0.53
C ALA A 190 -15.86 -40.58 0.63
N VAL A 191 -15.94 -41.38 1.70
CA VAL A 191 -15.20 -41.16 2.96
C VAL A 191 -13.67 -41.18 2.78
N ASP A 192 -13.17 -41.94 1.80
CA ASP A 192 -11.76 -42.01 1.38
C ASP A 192 -11.29 -40.80 0.54
N GLY A 193 -12.23 -39.92 0.16
CA GLY A 193 -12.01 -38.75 -0.69
C GLY A 193 -12.14 -39.01 -2.19
N ASP A 194 -12.46 -40.22 -2.65
CA ASP A 194 -12.67 -40.50 -4.08
C ASP A 194 -14.09 -40.12 -4.56
N VAL A 195 -14.21 -39.83 -5.85
CA VAL A 195 -15.39 -39.18 -6.44
C VAL A 195 -16.38 -40.24 -6.92
N THR A 196 -17.57 -40.29 -6.31
CA THR A 196 -18.59 -41.28 -6.71
C THR A 196 -19.45 -40.77 -7.87
N ASP A 197 -19.87 -39.51 -7.80
CA ASP A 197 -20.87 -38.92 -8.69
C ASP A 197 -20.69 -37.40 -8.81
N TYR A 198 -21.25 -36.83 -9.87
CA TYR A 198 -21.33 -35.39 -10.05
C TYR A 198 -22.59 -34.96 -10.81
N LEU A 199 -22.97 -33.69 -10.66
CA LEU A 199 -24.13 -33.08 -11.30
C LEU A 199 -23.77 -31.73 -11.92
N ARG A 200 -24.14 -31.54 -13.19
CA ARG A 200 -23.94 -30.27 -13.92
C ARG A 200 -25.19 -29.39 -13.83
N LEU A 201 -25.02 -28.15 -13.40
CA LEU A 201 -26.08 -27.22 -13.03
C LEU A 201 -25.97 -25.90 -13.83
N PRO A 202 -26.45 -25.88 -15.10
CA PRO A 202 -26.32 -24.73 -16.00
C PRO A 202 -27.21 -23.53 -15.67
N ASN A 203 -28.11 -23.64 -14.68
CA ASN A 203 -29.07 -22.60 -14.31
C ASN A 203 -28.97 -22.19 -12.84
N LEU A 204 -27.99 -22.68 -12.07
CA LEU A 204 -27.92 -22.49 -10.62
C LEU A 204 -27.89 -21.00 -10.18
N LEU A 205 -27.33 -20.12 -11.00
CA LEU A 205 -27.24 -18.67 -10.73
C LEU A 205 -28.48 -17.86 -11.16
N LYS A 206 -29.49 -18.52 -11.77
CA LYS A 206 -30.76 -17.87 -12.12
C LYS A 206 -31.65 -17.74 -10.89
N ARG A 207 -32.51 -16.72 -10.88
CA ARG A 207 -33.29 -16.34 -9.69
C ARG A 207 -34.64 -17.05 -9.64
N LYS A 208 -34.86 -17.82 -8.56
CA LYS A 208 -36.14 -18.47 -8.19
C LYS A 208 -37.34 -17.50 -8.22
N ASN A 209 -37.10 -16.23 -7.86
CA ASN A 209 -38.07 -15.13 -7.89
C ASN A 209 -37.73 -14.06 -8.95
N GLY A 210 -37.20 -14.48 -10.11
CA GLY A 210 -36.95 -13.58 -11.24
C GLY A 210 -38.23 -13.18 -11.99
N TRP A 211 -38.22 -12.00 -12.62
CA TRP A 211 -39.32 -11.54 -13.49
C TRP A 211 -39.41 -12.33 -14.80
N ASN A 212 -38.32 -12.98 -15.22
CA ASN A 212 -38.28 -13.82 -16.42
C ASN A 212 -38.74 -15.25 -16.07
N GLN A 213 -39.98 -15.58 -16.46
CA GLN A 213 -40.58 -16.89 -16.20
C GLN A 213 -39.77 -18.07 -16.78
N THR A 214 -39.07 -17.89 -17.90
CA THR A 214 -38.23 -18.93 -18.50
C THR A 214 -36.98 -19.21 -17.65
N GLU A 215 -36.35 -18.18 -17.09
CA GLU A 215 -35.21 -18.36 -16.17
C GLU A 215 -35.64 -19.06 -14.87
N LYS A 216 -36.83 -18.73 -14.36
CA LYS A 216 -37.41 -19.37 -13.18
C LYS A 216 -37.62 -20.88 -13.38
N ILE A 217 -38.28 -21.29 -14.45
CA ILE A 217 -38.53 -22.71 -14.77
C ILE A 217 -37.20 -23.48 -14.91
N LEU A 218 -36.19 -22.86 -15.52
CA LEU A 218 -34.86 -23.45 -15.66
C LEU A 218 -34.13 -23.60 -14.32
N LYS A 219 -34.20 -22.61 -13.43
CA LYS A 219 -33.70 -22.69 -12.05
C LYS A 219 -34.41 -23.78 -11.24
N GLU A 220 -35.74 -23.86 -11.33
CA GLU A 220 -36.54 -24.90 -10.66
C GLU A 220 -36.22 -26.31 -11.16
N THR A 221 -35.77 -26.45 -12.41
CA THR A 221 -35.31 -27.72 -12.97
C THR A 221 -33.98 -28.15 -12.35
N ASP A 222 -32.99 -27.24 -12.27
CA ASP A 222 -31.72 -27.50 -11.58
C ASP A 222 -31.91 -27.79 -10.07
N LEU A 223 -32.84 -27.07 -9.40
CA LEU A 223 -33.17 -27.33 -7.99
C LEU A 223 -33.84 -28.69 -7.78
N ARG A 224 -34.68 -29.15 -8.72
CA ARG A 224 -35.26 -30.50 -8.67
C ARG A 224 -34.19 -31.58 -8.89
N ALA A 225 -33.24 -31.34 -9.80
CA ALA A 225 -32.10 -32.24 -9.98
C ALA A 225 -31.24 -32.32 -8.70
N LEU A 226 -30.99 -31.19 -8.03
CA LEU A 226 -30.33 -31.13 -6.73
C LEU A 226 -31.11 -31.90 -5.64
N ARG A 227 -32.42 -31.69 -5.50
CA ARG A 227 -33.26 -32.42 -4.53
C ARG A 227 -33.12 -33.93 -4.71
N ASN A 228 -33.25 -34.41 -5.95
CA ASN A 228 -33.13 -35.83 -6.27
C ASN A 228 -31.71 -36.35 -6.00
N PHE A 229 -30.66 -35.59 -6.34
CA PHE A 229 -29.28 -35.98 -6.11
C PHE A 229 -28.94 -36.09 -4.61
N ILE A 230 -29.35 -35.08 -3.81
CA ILE A 230 -29.14 -35.06 -2.36
C ILE A 230 -29.87 -36.23 -1.69
N GLY A 231 -31.16 -36.43 -2.01
CA GLY A 231 -31.95 -37.55 -1.48
C GLY A 231 -31.38 -38.92 -1.84
N THR A 232 -30.97 -39.13 -3.11
CA THR A 232 -30.41 -40.42 -3.57
C THR A 232 -29.02 -40.71 -2.99
N LYS A 233 -28.24 -39.69 -2.64
CA LYS A 233 -26.81 -39.84 -2.31
C LYS A 233 -26.45 -39.61 -0.85
N LYS A 234 -27.39 -39.14 -0.01
CA LYS A 234 -27.24 -38.94 1.43
C LYS A 234 -25.85 -38.38 1.83
N PRO A 235 -25.47 -37.17 1.37
CA PRO A 235 -24.24 -36.50 1.79
C PRO A 235 -24.34 -36.09 3.26
N HIS A 236 -23.26 -36.22 4.03
CA HIS A 236 -23.23 -35.83 5.45
C HIS A 236 -23.05 -34.32 5.65
N VAL A 237 -22.44 -33.62 4.68
CA VAL A 237 -22.38 -32.16 4.62
C VAL A 237 -22.32 -31.66 3.17
N ILE A 238 -22.95 -30.51 2.90
CA ILE A 238 -22.95 -29.83 1.61
C ILE A 238 -22.09 -28.56 1.72
N VAL A 239 -21.19 -28.35 0.77
CA VAL A 239 -20.12 -27.35 0.82
C VAL A 239 -20.13 -26.49 -0.43
N ILE A 240 -20.16 -25.17 -0.29
CA ILE A 240 -20.23 -24.22 -1.41
C ILE A 240 -18.95 -23.39 -1.48
N GLY A 241 -18.36 -23.28 -2.67
CA GLY A 241 -17.22 -22.39 -2.90
C GLY A 241 -17.59 -20.91 -2.74
N GLY A 242 -16.93 -20.22 -1.82
CA GLY A 242 -17.13 -18.81 -1.52
C GLY A 242 -16.54 -17.88 -2.58
N GLU A 243 -17.11 -17.89 -3.78
CA GLU A 243 -16.61 -17.11 -4.93
C GLU A 243 -17.16 -15.69 -5.01
N SER A 244 -18.48 -15.53 -4.83
CA SER A 244 -19.18 -14.25 -4.83
C SER A 244 -20.33 -14.26 -3.83
N ARG A 245 -21.00 -13.11 -3.66
CA ARG A 245 -22.26 -13.01 -2.90
C ARG A 245 -23.33 -14.04 -3.31
N ASP A 246 -23.31 -14.53 -4.55
CA ASP A 246 -24.31 -15.50 -5.02
C ASP A 246 -24.22 -16.85 -4.29
N ALA A 247 -23.11 -17.16 -3.60
CA ALA A 247 -23.01 -18.27 -2.65
C ALA A 247 -24.12 -18.21 -1.58
N GLN A 248 -24.51 -17.04 -1.10
CA GLN A 248 -25.61 -16.89 -0.13
C GLN A 248 -26.97 -17.30 -0.71
N MET A 249 -27.20 -17.02 -2.00
CA MET A 249 -28.41 -17.45 -2.70
C MET A 249 -28.41 -18.96 -2.88
N ILE A 250 -27.29 -19.55 -3.30
CA ILE A 250 -27.12 -21.00 -3.45
C ILE A 250 -27.30 -21.70 -2.09
N GLN A 251 -26.73 -21.16 -1.01
CA GLN A 251 -26.88 -21.70 0.34
C GLN A 251 -28.34 -21.68 0.81
N GLN A 252 -29.08 -20.60 0.55
CA GLN A 252 -30.51 -20.55 0.90
C GLN A 252 -31.32 -21.52 0.03
N ASP A 253 -31.09 -21.56 -1.29
CA ASP A 253 -31.79 -22.49 -2.18
C ASP A 253 -31.56 -23.97 -1.79
N LEU A 254 -30.35 -24.31 -1.31
CA LEU A 254 -30.03 -25.65 -0.82
C LEU A 254 -30.63 -25.93 0.55
N ARG A 255 -30.66 -24.95 1.47
CA ARG A 255 -31.37 -25.07 2.75
C ARG A 255 -32.88 -25.26 2.54
N ASP A 256 -33.49 -24.56 1.58
CA ASP A 256 -34.88 -24.79 1.18
C ASP A 256 -35.08 -26.24 0.69
N VAL A 257 -34.15 -26.77 -0.13
CA VAL A 257 -34.19 -28.16 -0.65
C VAL A 257 -34.03 -29.20 0.47
N VAL A 258 -33.06 -29.03 1.38
CA VAL A 258 -32.87 -29.94 2.53
C VAL A 258 -34.07 -29.88 3.47
N THR A 259 -34.61 -28.70 3.76
CA THR A 259 -35.86 -28.54 4.55
C THR A 259 -37.03 -29.27 3.90
N THR A 260 -37.11 -29.28 2.57
CA THR A 260 -38.14 -30.01 1.82
C THR A 260 -37.95 -31.53 1.95
N LEU A 261 -36.71 -32.03 1.88
CA LEU A 261 -36.40 -33.46 2.05
C LEU A 261 -36.67 -33.96 3.48
N ILE A 262 -36.37 -33.15 4.51
CA ILE A 262 -36.70 -33.46 5.92
C ILE A 262 -38.23 -33.63 6.08
N GLN A 263 -39.02 -32.81 5.40
CA GLN A 263 -40.49 -32.82 5.49
C GLN A 263 -41.16 -33.92 4.65
N ASP A 264 -40.65 -34.18 3.44
CA ASP A 264 -41.26 -35.12 2.49
C ASP A 264 -40.79 -36.57 2.69
N GLU A 265 -39.52 -36.77 3.09
CA GLU A 265 -38.78 -38.04 2.94
C GLU A 265 -38.02 -38.46 4.21
N GLN A 266 -38.32 -37.86 5.39
CA GLN A 266 -37.64 -38.10 6.67
C GLN A 266 -36.11 -37.99 6.62
N PHE A 267 -35.59 -37.13 5.74
CA PHE A 267 -34.16 -36.93 5.53
C PHE A 267 -33.49 -36.25 6.74
N ALA A 268 -32.19 -36.50 6.95
CA ALA A 268 -31.43 -35.91 8.07
C ALA A 268 -31.12 -34.40 7.88
N ASP A 269 -30.84 -33.70 9.00
CA ASP A 269 -30.49 -32.27 9.03
C ASP A 269 -29.04 -32.00 8.58
N VAL A 270 -28.80 -32.18 7.28
CA VAL A 270 -27.51 -31.98 6.61
C VAL A 270 -27.17 -30.49 6.53
N LYS A 271 -26.00 -30.12 7.07
CA LYS A 271 -25.54 -28.73 7.05
C LYS A 271 -25.07 -28.29 5.67
N VAL A 272 -25.32 -27.01 5.37
CA VAL A 272 -24.95 -26.36 4.11
C VAL A 272 -24.03 -25.18 4.42
N GLU A 273 -22.74 -25.39 4.20
CA GLU A 273 -21.67 -24.45 4.53
C GLU A 273 -21.09 -23.75 3.30
N ILE A 274 -20.49 -22.58 3.54
CA ILE A 274 -19.71 -21.84 2.53
C ILE A 274 -18.25 -21.84 2.99
N ILE A 275 -17.31 -22.24 2.14
CA ILE A 275 -15.88 -22.25 2.48
C ILE A 275 -15.04 -21.54 1.41
N ASP A 276 -13.85 -21.08 1.79
CA ASP A 276 -12.92 -20.46 0.86
C ASP A 276 -12.53 -21.41 -0.29
N ASN A 277 -12.44 -20.85 -1.50
CA ASN A 277 -12.15 -21.55 -2.74
C ASN A 277 -10.78 -21.22 -3.37
N GLU A 278 -9.88 -20.45 -2.73
CA GLU A 278 -8.54 -20.17 -3.28
C GLU A 278 -7.74 -21.45 -3.55
N LEU A 279 -7.71 -22.37 -2.57
CA LEU A 279 -7.09 -23.70 -2.72
C LEU A 279 -7.67 -24.47 -3.92
N ALA A 280 -8.99 -24.55 -4.02
CA ALA A 280 -9.68 -25.29 -5.06
C ALA A 280 -9.42 -24.72 -6.46
N LYS A 281 -9.37 -23.39 -6.60
CA LYS A 281 -8.97 -22.71 -7.84
C LYS A 281 -7.57 -23.12 -8.28
N ILE A 282 -6.59 -23.12 -7.38
CA ILE A 282 -5.22 -23.49 -7.71
C ILE A 282 -5.14 -24.99 -8.05
N TYR A 283 -5.70 -25.87 -7.21
CA TYR A 283 -5.73 -27.32 -7.47
C TYR A 283 -6.39 -27.65 -8.82
N SER A 284 -7.53 -27.02 -9.16
CA SER A 284 -8.21 -27.29 -10.43
C SER A 284 -7.41 -26.91 -11.67
N ASN A 285 -6.44 -25.99 -11.56
CA ASN A 285 -5.52 -25.62 -12.64
C ASN A 285 -4.15 -26.29 -12.52
N SER A 286 -3.87 -26.96 -11.39
CA SER A 286 -2.59 -27.63 -11.13
C SER A 286 -2.34 -28.80 -12.08
N LYS A 287 -1.07 -29.12 -12.35
CA LYS A 287 -0.74 -30.30 -13.15
C LYS A 287 -1.21 -31.58 -12.46
N LYS A 288 -1.25 -31.61 -11.13
CA LYS A 288 -1.78 -32.73 -10.35
C LYS A 288 -3.28 -32.88 -10.54
N GLY A 289 -4.08 -31.84 -10.35
CA GLY A 289 -5.53 -31.90 -10.57
C GLY A 289 -5.91 -32.30 -12.00
N ILE A 290 -5.16 -31.82 -13.01
CA ILE A 290 -5.34 -32.21 -14.42
C ILE A 290 -4.90 -33.68 -14.67
N ALA A 291 -3.93 -34.21 -13.91
CA ALA A 291 -3.53 -35.60 -14.01
C ALA A 291 -4.50 -36.55 -13.28
N ASP A 292 -4.97 -36.16 -12.10
CA ASP A 292 -5.94 -36.88 -11.27
C ASP A 292 -7.32 -36.97 -11.98
N PHE A 293 -7.77 -35.87 -12.61
CA PHE A 293 -9.10 -35.76 -13.23
C PHE A 293 -9.05 -35.13 -14.63
N ARG A 294 -8.42 -35.85 -15.57
CA ARG A 294 -8.13 -35.37 -16.95
C ARG A 294 -9.37 -34.95 -17.74
N ASP A 295 -10.42 -35.76 -17.71
CA ASP A 295 -11.60 -35.59 -18.57
C ASP A 295 -12.67 -34.70 -17.94
N TYR A 296 -12.43 -34.19 -16.72
CA TYR A 296 -13.36 -33.33 -15.98
C TYR A 296 -13.10 -31.84 -16.30
N PRO A 297 -14.12 -30.97 -16.34
CA PRO A 297 -13.93 -29.54 -16.48
C PRO A 297 -13.41 -28.90 -15.18
N ASP A 298 -12.79 -27.73 -15.30
CA ASP A 298 -12.09 -27.06 -14.20
C ASP A 298 -12.99 -26.84 -12.97
N LEU A 299 -14.23 -26.37 -13.15
CA LEU A 299 -15.20 -26.20 -12.06
C LEU A 299 -15.58 -27.52 -11.38
N LEU A 300 -15.58 -28.65 -12.09
CA LEU A 300 -15.80 -29.95 -11.45
C LEU A 300 -14.60 -30.33 -10.57
N ARG A 301 -13.37 -30.08 -11.02
CA ARG A 301 -12.16 -30.23 -10.17
C ARG A 301 -12.19 -29.29 -8.96
N GLN A 302 -12.75 -28.08 -9.09
CA GLN A 302 -12.97 -27.19 -7.94
C GLN A 302 -13.98 -27.75 -6.95
N ALA A 303 -15.10 -28.30 -7.42
CA ALA A 303 -16.12 -28.92 -6.57
C ALA A 303 -15.55 -30.10 -5.76
N ILE A 304 -14.73 -30.95 -6.39
CA ILE A 304 -14.04 -32.08 -5.73
C ILE A 304 -13.05 -31.58 -4.67
N SER A 305 -12.24 -30.56 -4.99
CA SER A 305 -11.27 -29.98 -4.05
C SER A 305 -11.94 -29.30 -2.85
N LEU A 306 -13.09 -28.64 -3.04
CA LEU A 306 -13.90 -28.10 -1.95
C LEU A 306 -14.43 -29.21 -1.02
N ALA A 307 -14.85 -30.35 -1.57
CA ALA A 307 -15.27 -31.49 -0.78
C ALA A 307 -14.11 -32.08 0.05
N ARG A 308 -12.96 -32.33 -0.58
CA ARG A 308 -11.74 -32.84 0.08
C ARG A 308 -11.19 -31.88 1.14
N LYS A 309 -11.24 -30.57 0.90
CA LYS A 309 -10.88 -29.53 1.89
C LYS A 309 -11.74 -29.58 3.16
N MET A 310 -12.99 -30.04 3.07
CA MET A 310 -13.87 -30.25 4.22
C MET A 310 -13.56 -31.55 4.96
N GLN A 311 -13.14 -32.60 4.22
CA GLN A 311 -12.75 -33.89 4.78
C GLN A 311 -11.43 -33.80 5.56
N ASP A 312 -10.38 -33.21 4.99
CA ASP A 312 -9.21 -32.76 5.75
C ASP A 312 -8.44 -31.63 5.03
N PRO A 313 -8.38 -30.41 5.62
CA PRO A 313 -7.61 -29.30 5.08
C PRO A 313 -6.12 -29.62 4.89
N LEU A 314 -5.47 -30.32 5.83
CA LEU A 314 -4.04 -30.64 5.78
C LEU A 314 -3.72 -31.55 4.59
N ILE A 315 -4.56 -32.56 4.34
CA ILE A 315 -4.40 -33.45 3.19
C ILE A 315 -4.58 -32.67 1.89
N GLU A 316 -5.64 -31.86 1.75
CA GLU A 316 -5.92 -31.15 0.50
C GLU A 316 -4.90 -30.03 0.20
N TYR A 317 -4.45 -29.26 1.22
CA TYR A 317 -3.36 -28.29 1.02
C TYR A 317 -2.04 -28.97 0.61
N SER A 318 -1.77 -30.21 1.06
CA SER A 318 -0.57 -30.95 0.66
C SER A 318 -0.58 -31.39 -0.82
N GLN A 319 -1.73 -31.34 -1.51
CA GLN A 319 -1.79 -31.64 -2.95
C GLN A 319 -1.05 -30.59 -3.80
N LEU A 320 -0.93 -29.33 -3.29
CA LEU A 320 -0.18 -28.26 -3.95
C LEU A 320 1.34 -28.32 -3.71
N CYS A 321 1.80 -29.20 -2.82
CA CYS A 321 3.22 -29.42 -2.54
C CYS A 321 3.84 -30.37 -3.59
N SER A 322 3.79 -29.91 -4.84
CA SER A 322 4.28 -30.60 -6.03
C SER A 322 5.68 -30.09 -6.44
N ASN A 323 6.30 -30.76 -7.43
CA ASN A 323 7.56 -30.29 -8.04
C ASN A 323 7.42 -28.93 -8.77
N ASP A 324 6.20 -28.45 -9.00
CA ASP A 324 5.92 -27.16 -9.61
C ASP A 324 5.68 -26.05 -8.56
N GLU A 325 5.70 -26.40 -7.27
CA GLU A 325 5.58 -25.48 -6.12
C GLU A 325 4.32 -24.61 -6.16
N GLU A 326 3.21 -25.21 -6.65
CA GLU A 326 1.91 -24.57 -6.82
C GLU A 326 1.33 -24.00 -5.50
N ILE A 327 1.84 -24.48 -4.36
CA ILE A 327 1.64 -23.94 -3.01
C ILE A 327 1.96 -22.42 -2.93
N LEU A 328 2.96 -21.94 -3.66
CA LEU A 328 3.37 -20.53 -3.66
C LEU A 328 2.36 -19.59 -4.34
N CYS A 329 1.40 -20.13 -5.09
CA CYS A 329 0.33 -19.35 -5.72
C CYS A 329 -0.74 -18.88 -4.72
N LEU A 330 -0.80 -19.45 -3.51
CA LEU A 330 -1.69 -18.99 -2.43
C LEU A 330 -1.24 -17.62 -1.92
N ARG A 331 -2.20 -16.74 -1.60
CA ARG A 331 -1.90 -15.37 -1.16
C ARG A 331 -1.75 -15.30 0.36
N TYR A 332 -0.58 -15.71 0.83
CA TYR A 332 -0.17 -15.65 2.23
C TYR A 332 -0.03 -14.21 2.76
N HIS A 333 0.66 -13.34 2.01
CA HIS A 333 0.90 -11.95 2.38
C HIS A 333 0.98 -11.04 1.14
N THR A 334 0.60 -9.77 1.28
CA THR A 334 0.67 -8.77 0.19
C THR A 334 2.09 -8.60 -0.36
N LEU A 335 3.10 -8.74 0.50
CA LEU A 335 4.53 -8.62 0.16
C LEU A 335 5.27 -9.97 0.10
N GLN A 336 4.58 -11.12 -0.02
CA GLN A 336 5.27 -12.43 -0.08
C GLN A 336 6.28 -12.51 -1.25
N ASP A 337 5.98 -11.83 -2.36
CA ASP A 337 6.81 -11.78 -3.57
C ASP A 337 8.12 -10.97 -3.40
N GLN A 338 8.38 -10.43 -2.20
CA GLN A 338 9.62 -9.74 -1.81
C GLN A 338 10.58 -10.62 -0.98
N ILE A 339 10.15 -11.85 -0.67
CA ILE A 339 10.89 -12.87 0.07
C ILE A 339 11.59 -13.80 -0.94
N PRO A 340 12.83 -14.25 -0.69
CA PRO A 340 13.46 -15.31 -1.49
C PRO A 340 12.56 -16.55 -1.56
N ARG A 341 12.34 -17.06 -2.79
CA ARG A 341 11.45 -18.20 -3.08
C ARG A 341 11.79 -19.43 -2.24
N GLU A 342 13.08 -19.76 -2.15
CA GLU A 342 13.60 -20.92 -1.43
C GLU A 342 13.34 -20.81 0.08
N GLU A 343 13.62 -19.64 0.67
CA GLU A 343 13.39 -19.33 2.09
C GLU A 343 11.90 -19.40 2.46
N LEU A 344 11.03 -18.85 1.59
CA LEU A 344 9.58 -18.95 1.77
C LEU A 344 9.09 -20.40 1.68
N LEU A 345 9.54 -21.16 0.69
CA LEU A 345 9.14 -22.55 0.50
C LEU A 345 9.58 -23.45 1.66
N GLU A 346 10.83 -23.32 2.13
CA GLU A 346 11.36 -24.09 3.26
C GLU A 346 10.54 -23.87 4.53
N ASN A 347 10.19 -22.63 4.84
CA ASN A 347 9.41 -22.29 6.04
C ASN A 347 7.92 -22.66 5.91
N LEU A 348 7.34 -22.67 4.69
CA LEU A 348 5.99 -23.20 4.47
C LEU A 348 5.98 -24.74 4.60
N TYR A 349 7.00 -25.43 4.08
CA TYR A 349 7.15 -26.88 4.23
C TYR A 349 7.45 -27.28 5.69
N LEU A 350 8.14 -26.44 6.47
CA LEU A 350 8.28 -26.64 7.92
C LEU A 350 6.92 -26.68 8.63
N GLU A 351 5.95 -25.84 8.24
CA GLU A 351 4.60 -25.93 8.82
C GLU A 351 3.86 -27.21 8.40
N PHE A 352 4.04 -27.70 7.17
CA PHE A 352 3.54 -29.02 6.79
C PHE A 352 4.16 -30.14 7.64
N VAL A 353 5.47 -30.10 7.91
CA VAL A 353 6.14 -31.04 8.84
C VAL A 353 5.53 -30.90 10.25
N ASN A 354 5.42 -29.68 10.79
CA ASN A 354 4.88 -29.42 12.12
C ASN A 354 3.45 -29.94 12.33
N ARG A 355 2.61 -29.91 11.29
CA ARG A 355 1.20 -30.36 11.36
C ARG A 355 1.06 -31.85 11.03
N THR A 356 1.78 -32.35 10.03
CA THR A 356 1.75 -33.77 9.63
C THR A 356 2.22 -34.69 10.74
N ASN A 357 3.25 -34.31 11.51
CA ASN A 357 3.76 -35.14 12.60
C ASN A 357 2.96 -34.96 13.91
N GLU A 358 2.15 -33.91 14.05
CA GLU A 358 1.18 -33.79 15.16
C GLU A 358 -0.03 -34.71 14.93
N VAL A 359 -0.56 -34.75 13.70
CA VAL A 359 -1.68 -35.63 13.33
C VAL A 359 -1.23 -37.10 13.24
N GLY A 360 -0.06 -37.36 12.66
CA GLY A 360 0.38 -38.68 12.24
C GLY A 360 -0.11 -39.04 10.84
N VAL A 361 0.51 -40.04 10.21
CA VAL A 361 0.15 -40.49 8.85
C VAL A 361 -0.01 -42.00 8.82
N ASP A 362 -1.18 -42.47 8.39
CA ASP A 362 -1.39 -43.89 8.12
C ASP A 362 -0.76 -44.27 6.78
N ILE A 363 0.25 -45.15 6.84
CA ILE A 363 1.02 -45.58 5.66
C ILE A 363 0.24 -46.57 4.80
N ASN A 364 -0.69 -47.36 5.38
CA ASN A 364 -1.54 -48.26 4.61
C ASN A 364 -2.55 -47.46 3.78
N LEU A 365 -3.17 -46.45 4.39
CA LEU A 365 -4.05 -45.52 3.68
C LEU A 365 -3.31 -44.73 2.60
N ALA A 366 -2.05 -44.33 2.83
CA ALA A 366 -1.20 -43.68 1.82
C ALA A 366 -0.67 -44.63 0.72
N VAL A 367 -0.73 -45.95 0.94
CA VAL A 367 -0.51 -46.97 -0.09
C VAL A 367 -1.77 -47.18 -0.93
N GLN A 368 -2.95 -47.16 -0.32
CA GLN A 368 -4.24 -47.35 -1.01
C GLN A 368 -4.68 -46.09 -1.77
N SER A 369 -4.87 -44.97 -1.07
CA SER A 369 -5.34 -43.71 -1.64
C SER A 369 -4.20 -42.85 -2.19
N ASN A 370 -4.43 -42.24 -3.36
CA ASN A 370 -3.49 -41.27 -3.95
C ASN A 370 -3.62 -39.87 -3.31
N LEU A 371 -4.60 -39.65 -2.44
CA LEU A 371 -4.87 -38.36 -1.77
C LEU A 371 -3.92 -38.17 -0.56
N THR A 372 -3.82 -39.15 0.33
CA THR A 372 -2.96 -39.14 1.52
C THR A 372 -1.46 -39.31 1.20
N LEU A 373 -1.12 -39.88 0.03
CA LEU A 373 0.24 -40.14 -0.43
C LEU A 373 1.20 -38.93 -0.29
N ASN A 374 0.71 -37.71 -0.52
CA ASN A 374 1.53 -36.50 -0.46
C ASN A 374 2.00 -36.14 0.97
N LEU A 375 1.34 -36.63 2.04
CA LEU A 375 1.79 -36.36 3.41
C LEU A 375 3.05 -37.14 3.82
N VAL A 376 3.32 -38.29 3.18
CA VAL A 376 4.46 -39.16 3.53
C VAL A 376 5.82 -38.46 3.29
N GLN A 377 5.86 -37.39 2.49
CA GLN A 377 7.07 -36.58 2.33
C GLN A 377 7.37 -35.67 3.53
N PHE A 378 6.38 -35.37 4.38
CA PHE A 378 6.51 -34.46 5.53
C PHE A 378 6.72 -35.17 6.88
N ILE A 379 6.67 -36.51 6.91
CA ILE A 379 7.01 -37.29 8.09
C ILE A 379 8.48 -37.06 8.45
N CYS A 380 8.75 -36.83 9.74
CA CYS A 380 10.10 -36.59 10.25
C CYS A 380 11.09 -37.70 9.83
N GLY A 381 12.29 -37.29 9.41
CA GLY A 381 13.30 -38.21 8.88
C GLY A 381 13.03 -38.76 7.46
N LEU A 382 11.83 -38.60 6.89
CA LEU A 382 11.54 -38.90 5.48
C LEU A 382 11.88 -37.70 4.57
N GLY A 383 10.98 -37.27 3.69
CA GLY A 383 11.25 -36.38 2.56
C GLY A 383 10.89 -37.01 1.21
N PRO A 384 10.72 -36.24 0.12
CA PRO A 384 10.08 -36.69 -1.12
C PRO A 384 10.62 -38.01 -1.67
N ARG A 385 11.96 -38.12 -1.80
CA ARG A 385 12.65 -39.32 -2.29
C ARG A 385 12.49 -40.55 -1.38
N LYS A 386 12.42 -40.35 -0.07
CA LYS A 386 12.29 -41.45 0.91
C LYS A 386 10.85 -41.93 1.03
N GLY A 387 9.88 -41.01 1.10
CA GLY A 387 8.46 -41.35 1.14
C GLY A 387 8.02 -42.10 -0.13
N GLN A 388 8.44 -41.62 -1.30
CA GLN A 388 8.20 -42.32 -2.56
C GLN A 388 8.87 -43.70 -2.62
N ALA A 389 10.07 -43.88 -2.03
CA ALA A 389 10.72 -45.18 -1.95
C ALA A 389 9.97 -46.17 -1.04
N LEU A 390 9.56 -45.73 0.16
CA LEU A 390 8.74 -46.51 1.10
C LEU A 390 7.45 -47.00 0.43
N LEU A 391 6.64 -46.07 -0.10
CA LEU A 391 5.36 -46.40 -0.72
C LEU A 391 5.55 -47.27 -1.97
N LYS A 392 6.64 -47.09 -2.72
CA LYS A 392 6.98 -47.96 -3.84
C LYS A 392 7.30 -49.39 -3.39
N VAL A 393 8.05 -49.59 -2.30
CA VAL A 393 8.33 -50.94 -1.78
C VAL A 393 7.03 -51.64 -1.42
N LEU A 394 6.17 -51.02 -0.61
CA LEU A 394 4.88 -51.60 -0.18
C LEU A 394 3.95 -51.89 -1.37
N LYS A 395 3.83 -50.96 -2.34
CA LYS A 395 3.06 -51.19 -3.58
C LYS A 395 3.68 -52.25 -4.51
N GLN A 396 4.98 -52.56 -4.39
CA GLN A 396 5.64 -53.59 -5.21
C GLN A 396 5.64 -54.98 -4.56
N THR A 397 5.66 -55.06 -3.22
CA THR A 397 5.51 -56.34 -2.50
C THR A 397 4.05 -56.73 -2.27
N ASN A 398 3.11 -55.78 -2.45
CA ASN A 398 1.70 -55.91 -2.12
C ASN A 398 1.48 -56.34 -0.66
N GLN A 399 2.30 -55.79 0.24
CA GLN A 399 2.23 -56.03 1.69
C GLN A 399 1.59 -54.83 2.39
N ARG A 400 0.67 -55.11 3.31
CA ARG A 400 0.24 -54.16 4.34
C ARG A 400 1.38 -53.98 5.34
N LEU A 401 1.53 -52.77 5.89
CA LEU A 401 2.38 -52.53 7.06
C LEU A 401 1.59 -52.93 8.31
N GLU A 402 2.04 -54.00 8.97
CA GLU A 402 1.36 -54.61 10.12
C GLU A 402 1.96 -54.12 11.45
N ASN A 403 3.25 -53.81 11.47
CA ASN A 403 3.94 -53.22 12.63
C ASN A 403 5.09 -52.30 12.20
N ARG A 404 5.50 -51.41 13.09
CA ARG A 404 6.56 -50.41 12.85
C ARG A 404 7.92 -51.06 12.61
N THR A 405 8.19 -52.24 13.16
CA THR A 405 9.47 -52.96 12.93
C THR A 405 9.67 -53.36 11.46
N GLN A 406 8.58 -53.60 10.70
CA GLN A 406 8.63 -53.83 9.26
C GLN A 406 9.16 -52.63 8.45
N LEU A 407 9.20 -51.42 9.01
CA LEU A 407 9.88 -50.28 8.39
C LEU A 407 11.41 -50.53 8.27
N VAL A 408 12.00 -51.23 9.23
CA VAL A 408 13.43 -51.60 9.21
C VAL A 408 13.66 -52.89 8.43
N THR A 409 12.90 -53.95 8.73
CA THR A 409 13.14 -55.28 8.14
C THR A 409 12.70 -55.36 6.68
N SER A 410 11.44 -55.04 6.38
CA SER A 410 10.84 -55.15 5.04
C SER A 410 11.06 -53.91 4.18
N CYS A 411 10.96 -52.71 4.75
CA CYS A 411 11.12 -51.44 4.01
C CYS A 411 12.58 -50.91 4.01
N HIS A 412 13.50 -51.64 4.65
CA HIS A 412 14.95 -51.39 4.66
C HIS A 412 15.36 -49.98 5.14
N MET A 413 14.59 -49.36 6.04
CA MET A 413 14.98 -48.08 6.63
C MET A 413 16.21 -48.20 7.54
N GLY A 414 17.19 -47.33 7.36
CA GLY A 414 18.32 -47.21 8.29
C GLY A 414 17.86 -46.72 9.67
N PRO A 415 18.53 -47.10 10.78
CA PRO A 415 18.03 -46.90 12.14
C PRO A 415 17.78 -45.43 12.51
N LYS A 416 18.61 -44.50 12.02
CA LYS A 416 18.38 -43.05 12.21
C LYS A 416 17.16 -42.49 11.48
N VAL A 417 16.65 -43.19 10.47
CA VAL A 417 15.40 -42.82 9.80
C VAL A 417 14.22 -43.36 10.61
N PHE A 418 14.29 -44.62 11.02
CA PHE A 418 13.29 -45.27 11.87
C PHE A 418 13.02 -44.52 13.18
N ILE A 419 14.07 -44.16 13.93
CA ILE A 419 13.96 -43.36 15.16
C ILE A 419 13.33 -41.98 14.90
N ASN A 420 13.54 -41.40 13.72
CA ASN A 420 12.96 -40.09 13.40
C ASN A 420 11.52 -40.16 12.88
N CYS A 421 11.04 -41.31 12.38
CA CYS A 421 9.73 -41.43 11.73
C CYS A 421 8.70 -42.27 12.48
N SER A 422 9.12 -43.24 13.30
CA SER A 422 8.25 -44.35 13.69
C SER A 422 7.02 -43.93 14.52
N GLY A 423 7.17 -43.05 15.52
CA GLY A 423 6.05 -42.51 16.32
C GLY A 423 5.05 -41.63 15.54
N PHE A 424 5.39 -41.25 14.31
CA PHE A 424 4.53 -40.47 13.41
C PHE A 424 3.87 -41.33 12.32
N VAL A 425 4.30 -42.60 12.18
CA VAL A 425 3.65 -43.61 11.34
C VAL A 425 2.52 -44.23 12.16
N LYS A 426 1.28 -43.89 11.79
CA LYS A 426 0.08 -44.54 12.30
C LYS A 426 -0.10 -45.91 11.63
N ILE A 427 -0.50 -46.89 12.41
CA ILE A 427 -0.99 -48.18 11.93
C ILE A 427 -2.33 -48.43 12.62
N ASP A 428 -3.42 -48.62 11.88
CA ASP A 428 -4.68 -49.05 12.47
C ASP A 428 -4.60 -50.52 12.91
N THR A 429 -4.34 -50.73 14.20
CA THR A 429 -4.29 -52.05 14.85
C THR A 429 -5.65 -52.73 14.91
N ASN A 430 -6.74 -51.96 15.01
CA ASN A 430 -8.09 -52.50 15.14
C ASN A 430 -8.50 -53.14 13.80
N SER A 431 -8.19 -52.46 12.69
CA SER A 431 -8.33 -52.99 11.33
C SER A 431 -7.34 -54.11 10.98
N LEU A 432 -6.37 -54.44 11.86
CA LEU A 432 -5.42 -55.54 11.66
C LEU A 432 -5.82 -56.84 12.36
N GLY A 433 -6.46 -56.79 13.54
CA GLY A 433 -6.65 -57.94 14.43
C GLY A 433 -7.22 -59.20 13.78
N ASP A 434 -8.29 -59.08 12.98
CA ASP A 434 -8.92 -60.22 12.30
C ASP A 434 -8.21 -60.64 10.98
N SER A 435 -7.12 -59.97 10.60
CA SER A 435 -6.57 -60.01 9.23
C SER A 435 -5.12 -60.48 9.11
N THR A 436 -4.42 -60.76 10.21
CA THR A 436 -3.04 -61.27 10.20
C THR A 436 -2.79 -62.31 11.30
N GLU A 437 -1.87 -63.25 11.02
CA GLU A 437 -1.33 -64.20 12.00
C GLU A 437 -0.15 -63.60 12.80
N ALA A 438 0.29 -62.37 12.47
CA ALA A 438 1.38 -61.69 13.14
C ALA A 438 0.94 -61.07 14.48
N TYR A 439 1.86 -61.01 15.45
CA TYR A 439 1.63 -60.26 16.70
C TYR A 439 1.40 -58.77 16.42
N VAL A 440 0.25 -58.26 16.84
CA VAL A 440 -0.14 -56.85 16.73
C VAL A 440 0.26 -56.12 18.02
N GLU A 441 1.30 -55.29 17.94
CA GLU A 441 1.70 -54.39 19.02
C GLU A 441 0.72 -53.22 19.10
N VAL A 442 -0.14 -53.20 20.12
CA VAL A 442 -1.26 -52.24 20.22
C VAL A 442 -0.76 -50.78 20.32
N LEU A 443 0.48 -50.58 20.78
CA LEU A 443 1.15 -49.28 20.82
C LEU A 443 1.49 -48.70 19.44
N ASP A 444 1.59 -49.52 18.37
CA ASP A 444 1.76 -49.02 17.00
C ASP A 444 0.53 -48.23 16.52
N GLY A 445 -0.62 -48.46 17.15
CA GLY A 445 -1.84 -47.66 17.02
C GLY A 445 -1.87 -46.38 17.85
N SER A 446 -0.73 -45.88 18.34
CA SER A 446 -0.62 -44.67 19.17
C SER A 446 0.62 -43.82 18.83
N ARG A 447 0.70 -42.56 19.29
CA ARG A 447 1.92 -41.73 19.15
C ARG A 447 3.09 -42.14 20.06
N VAL A 448 2.90 -43.13 20.93
CA VAL A 448 4.00 -43.67 21.76
C VAL A 448 5.12 -44.15 20.83
N HIS A 449 6.38 -43.83 21.16
CA HIS A 449 7.54 -44.20 20.33
C HIS A 449 8.05 -45.60 20.71
N PRO A 450 8.51 -46.44 19.76
CA PRO A 450 9.06 -47.77 20.06
C PRO A 450 10.20 -47.81 21.10
N GLU A 451 10.92 -46.70 21.34
CA GLU A 451 11.93 -46.65 22.42
C GLU A 451 11.33 -46.60 23.83
N THR A 452 10.03 -46.31 23.96
CA THR A 452 9.31 -46.12 25.23
C THR A 452 8.22 -47.17 25.48
N TYR A 453 8.14 -48.23 24.66
CA TYR A 453 7.09 -49.25 24.79
C TYR A 453 7.15 -49.99 26.13
N GLU A 454 8.35 -50.26 26.66
CA GLU A 454 8.50 -50.85 28.00
C GLU A 454 8.04 -49.92 29.14
N TRP A 455 8.08 -48.60 28.94
CA TRP A 455 7.55 -47.65 29.93
C TRP A 455 6.02 -47.62 29.88
N ALA A 456 5.40 -47.66 28.69
CA ALA A 456 3.96 -47.78 28.56
C ALA A 456 3.43 -49.11 29.13
N ARG A 457 4.12 -50.22 28.86
CA ARG A 457 3.85 -51.53 29.48
C ARG A 457 3.96 -51.49 31.00
N LYS A 458 5.03 -50.92 31.56
CA LYS A 458 5.18 -50.80 33.01
C LYS A 458 4.11 -49.89 33.63
N MET A 459 3.80 -48.76 33.01
CA MET A 459 2.71 -47.88 33.47
C MET A 459 1.35 -48.61 33.50
N ALA A 460 1.10 -49.53 32.57
CA ALA A 460 -0.11 -50.35 32.59
C ALA A 460 -0.12 -51.35 33.76
N VAL A 461 0.98 -52.11 33.95
CA VAL A 461 1.11 -53.06 35.08
C VAL A 461 1.03 -52.35 36.43
N ASP A 462 1.79 -51.27 36.62
CA ASP A 462 1.81 -50.47 37.86
C ASP A 462 0.41 -49.86 38.17
N ALA A 463 -0.40 -49.53 37.16
CA ALA A 463 -1.73 -48.94 37.33
C ALA A 463 -2.87 -49.98 37.48
N LEU A 464 -2.58 -51.27 37.32
CA LEU A 464 -3.52 -52.36 37.59
C LEU A 464 -3.27 -53.05 38.94
N GLU A 465 -2.22 -52.66 39.68
CA GLU A 465 -1.78 -53.31 40.94
C GLU A 465 -1.60 -54.83 40.80
N TYR A 466 -1.17 -55.32 39.62
CA TYR A 466 -0.92 -56.75 39.38
C TYR A 466 0.18 -57.29 40.30
N ASP A 467 -0.10 -58.40 40.99
CA ASP A 467 0.91 -59.16 41.74
C ASP A 467 2.01 -59.69 40.80
N ASP A 468 3.27 -59.70 41.28
CA ASP A 468 4.47 -60.09 40.53
C ASP A 468 4.39 -61.48 39.85
N GLU A 469 3.50 -62.37 40.32
CA GLU A 469 3.36 -63.75 39.84
C GLU A 469 2.43 -63.91 38.61
N GLU A 470 1.55 -62.94 38.30
CA GLU A 470 0.63 -62.99 37.14
C GLU A 470 0.94 -61.92 36.05
N MET A 471 2.13 -61.31 36.11
CA MET A 471 2.55 -60.21 35.24
C MET A 471 2.60 -60.58 33.74
N ASN A 472 1.52 -60.29 33.01
CA ASN A 472 1.47 -60.21 31.54
C ASN A 472 1.37 -58.75 31.08
N PRO A 473 2.49 -58.09 30.70
CA PRO A 473 2.49 -56.67 30.34
C PRO A 473 1.76 -56.32 29.03
N ALA A 474 1.42 -57.31 28.19
CA ALA A 474 0.59 -57.10 27.00
C ALA A 474 -0.91 -57.11 27.37
N GLY A 475 -1.35 -58.11 28.14
CA GLY A 475 -2.73 -58.16 28.63
C GLY A 475 -3.07 -56.98 29.58
N ALA A 476 -2.11 -56.56 30.40
CA ALA A 476 -2.24 -55.34 31.20
C ALA A 476 -2.47 -54.08 30.34
N LEU A 477 -1.81 -53.98 29.18
CA LEU A 477 -2.01 -52.88 28.25
C LEU A 477 -3.39 -52.93 27.59
N GLU A 478 -3.88 -54.12 27.24
CA GLU A 478 -5.22 -54.31 26.67
C GLU A 478 -6.31 -53.92 27.68
N GLU A 479 -6.25 -54.39 28.94
CA GLU A 479 -7.21 -53.97 29.98
C GLU A 479 -7.15 -52.45 30.25
N ILE A 480 -5.98 -51.83 30.19
CA ILE A 480 -5.81 -50.38 30.35
C ILE A 480 -6.35 -49.57 29.15
N LEU A 481 -6.48 -50.17 27.97
CA LEU A 481 -7.13 -49.53 26.82
C LEU A 481 -8.67 -49.62 26.88
N ASP A 482 -9.20 -50.66 27.55
CA ASP A 482 -10.63 -50.78 27.86
C ASP A 482 -11.05 -49.98 29.11
N ALA A 483 -10.16 -49.85 30.11
CA ALA A 483 -10.36 -49.14 31.38
C ALA A 483 -9.33 -48.00 31.62
N PRO A 484 -9.20 -47.01 30.71
CA PRO A 484 -8.13 -46.01 30.73
C PRO A 484 -8.16 -45.06 31.93
N GLU A 485 -9.28 -44.98 32.66
CA GLU A 485 -9.37 -44.19 33.88
C GLU A 485 -8.43 -44.64 34.99
N ARG A 486 -8.01 -45.91 35.04
CA ARG A 486 -7.08 -46.41 36.07
C ARG A 486 -5.71 -45.72 36.02
N LEU A 487 -5.29 -45.23 34.85
CA LEU A 487 -4.07 -44.42 34.69
C LEU A 487 -4.12 -43.05 35.39
N LYS A 488 -5.28 -42.60 35.90
CA LYS A 488 -5.41 -41.29 36.56
C LYS A 488 -4.70 -41.26 37.91
N ASP A 489 -4.75 -42.37 38.65
CA ASP A 489 -4.28 -42.46 40.04
C ASP A 489 -2.77 -42.78 40.14
N LEU A 490 -2.13 -43.12 39.02
CA LEU A 490 -0.68 -43.33 38.92
C LEU A 490 0.10 -42.00 39.02
N ASP A 491 1.02 -41.92 39.99
CA ASP A 491 1.93 -40.79 40.18
C ASP A 491 3.07 -40.81 39.15
N LEU A 492 2.87 -40.06 38.06
CA LEU A 492 3.84 -39.93 36.97
C LEU A 492 5.07 -39.09 37.34
N ASP A 493 4.99 -38.21 38.35
CA ASP A 493 6.12 -37.39 38.77
C ASP A 493 7.09 -38.25 39.60
N ALA A 494 6.59 -39.08 40.51
CA ALA A 494 7.38 -40.07 41.22
C ALA A 494 8.02 -41.11 40.28
N PHE A 495 7.29 -41.57 39.26
CA PHE A 495 7.82 -42.46 38.22
C PHE A 495 8.92 -41.77 37.39
N ALA A 496 8.77 -40.47 37.09
CA ALA A 496 9.77 -39.68 36.38
C ALA A 496 11.06 -39.49 37.21
N GLU A 497 10.96 -39.23 38.51
CA GLU A 497 12.11 -39.16 39.42
C GLU A 497 12.87 -40.50 39.46
N GLU A 498 12.17 -41.63 39.44
CA GLU A 498 12.79 -42.95 39.41
C GLU A 498 13.53 -43.23 38.08
N LEU A 499 12.94 -42.89 36.93
CA LEU A 499 13.63 -42.98 35.63
C LEU A 499 14.86 -42.05 35.57
N GLU A 500 14.78 -40.86 36.16
CA GLU A 500 15.92 -39.94 36.25
C GLU A 500 17.03 -40.51 37.17
N ARG A 501 16.65 -41.12 38.31
CA ARG A 501 17.57 -41.82 39.23
C ARG A 501 18.26 -43.02 38.58
N GLN A 502 17.57 -43.73 37.69
CA GLN A 502 18.13 -44.84 36.89
C GLN A 502 19.01 -44.37 35.72
N GLY A 503 19.07 -43.06 35.45
CA GLY A 503 19.95 -42.48 34.42
C GLY A 503 19.33 -42.29 33.04
N PHE A 504 18.01 -42.50 32.88
CA PHE A 504 17.29 -42.20 31.64
C PHE A 504 17.01 -40.69 31.44
N GLY A 505 17.32 -39.88 32.46
CA GLY A 505 17.03 -38.45 32.53
C GLY A 505 15.57 -38.16 32.87
N ASN A 506 15.21 -36.88 32.96
CA ASN A 506 13.84 -36.48 33.24
C ASN A 506 12.90 -36.90 32.09
N LYS A 507 11.90 -37.73 32.39
CA LYS A 507 10.94 -38.27 31.41
C LYS A 507 9.48 -37.90 31.69
N SER A 508 9.23 -36.99 32.64
CA SER A 508 7.89 -36.52 33.05
C SER A 508 6.93 -36.31 31.87
N ILE A 509 7.26 -35.37 30.97
CA ILE A 509 6.46 -35.04 29.77
C ILE A 509 6.13 -36.31 28.95
N THR A 510 7.11 -37.18 28.72
CA THR A 510 6.92 -38.43 27.96
C THR A 510 5.93 -39.38 28.63
N LEU A 511 5.91 -39.45 29.97
CA LEU A 511 4.94 -40.27 30.72
C LEU A 511 3.53 -39.66 30.65
N TYR A 512 3.41 -38.32 30.72
CA TYR A 512 2.13 -37.63 30.52
C TYR A 512 1.59 -37.83 29.10
N ASP A 513 2.45 -37.77 28.07
CA ASP A 513 2.10 -38.03 26.67
C ASP A 513 1.68 -39.50 26.45
N ILE A 514 2.41 -40.46 27.03
CA ILE A 514 2.01 -41.88 27.03
C ILE A 514 0.63 -42.05 27.65
N ARG A 515 0.38 -41.46 28.84
CA ARG A 515 -0.94 -41.55 29.49
C ARG A 515 -2.03 -40.93 28.61
N ALA A 516 -1.77 -39.81 27.94
CA ALA A 516 -2.73 -39.17 27.04
C ALA A 516 -3.07 -40.06 25.83
N GLU A 517 -2.08 -40.71 25.23
CA GLU A 517 -2.28 -41.66 24.12
C GLU A 517 -2.99 -42.95 24.55
N LEU A 518 -2.70 -43.50 25.72
CA LEU A 518 -3.45 -44.65 26.25
C LEU A 518 -4.91 -44.27 26.56
N ASN A 519 -5.18 -43.04 27.04
CA ASN A 519 -6.55 -42.54 27.23
C ASN A 519 -7.29 -42.28 25.92
N SER A 520 -6.60 -41.98 24.80
CA SER A 520 -7.23 -41.66 23.51
C SER A 520 -6.23 -41.78 22.35
N ARG A 521 -6.01 -43.01 21.89
CA ARG A 521 -5.04 -43.37 20.84
C ARG A 521 -5.17 -42.51 19.57
N TYR A 522 -4.08 -41.86 19.15
CA TYR A 522 -4.01 -40.98 17.97
C TYR A 522 -5.08 -39.87 17.90
N LYS A 523 -5.61 -39.41 19.05
CA LYS A 523 -6.59 -38.31 19.10
C LYS A 523 -6.12 -37.09 18.31
N ASP A 524 -6.97 -36.55 17.44
CA ASP A 524 -6.64 -35.31 16.73
C ASP A 524 -6.68 -34.13 17.71
N LEU A 525 -5.60 -33.33 17.71
CA LEU A 525 -5.41 -32.17 18.57
C LEU A 525 -5.68 -30.84 17.83
N ARG A 526 -6.01 -30.92 16.53
CA ARG A 526 -6.42 -29.78 15.72
C ARG A 526 -7.75 -29.18 16.19
N VAL A 527 -7.96 -27.91 15.84
CA VAL A 527 -9.17 -27.17 16.18
C VAL A 527 -10.34 -27.69 15.30
N PRO A 528 -11.47 -28.13 15.88
CA PRO A 528 -12.64 -28.53 15.10
C PRO A 528 -13.10 -27.44 14.14
N PHE A 529 -13.64 -27.84 12.97
CA PHE A 529 -14.23 -26.91 12.01
C PHE A 529 -15.32 -26.04 12.67
N GLN A 530 -15.39 -24.76 12.28
CA GLN A 530 -16.44 -23.83 12.67
C GLN A 530 -16.94 -23.11 11.43
N SER A 531 -18.27 -22.96 11.31
CA SER A 531 -18.91 -22.19 10.23
C SER A 531 -18.40 -20.73 10.23
N PRO A 532 -18.11 -20.11 9.06
CA PRO A 532 -17.51 -18.78 9.03
C PRO A 532 -18.35 -17.71 9.73
N THR A 533 -17.68 -16.79 10.43
CA THR A 533 -18.31 -15.57 10.96
C THR A 533 -18.85 -14.67 9.84
N PRO A 534 -19.83 -13.77 10.11
CA PRO A 534 -20.30 -12.79 9.13
C PRO A 534 -19.17 -11.94 8.52
N GLU A 535 -18.13 -11.66 9.31
CA GLU A 535 -16.91 -10.97 8.93
C GLU A 535 -16.04 -11.81 7.97
N GLU A 536 -15.74 -13.06 8.31
CA GLU A 536 -14.97 -13.95 7.43
C GLU A 536 -15.72 -14.27 6.14
N LEU A 537 -17.06 -14.39 6.20
CA LEU A 537 -17.92 -14.54 5.03
C LEU A 537 -17.92 -13.26 4.17
N PHE A 538 -17.87 -12.07 4.78
CA PHE A 538 -17.76 -10.80 4.08
C PHE A 538 -16.44 -10.72 3.30
N ASP A 539 -15.31 -10.94 3.96
CA ASP A 539 -13.99 -10.94 3.35
C ASP A 539 -13.91 -12.02 2.24
N MET A 540 -14.39 -13.24 2.52
CA MET A 540 -14.37 -14.37 1.57
C MET A 540 -15.21 -14.13 0.31
N LEU A 541 -16.41 -13.54 0.41
CA LEU A 541 -17.32 -13.36 -0.73
C LEU A 541 -17.15 -12.01 -1.46
N THR A 542 -16.38 -11.08 -0.89
CA THR A 542 -16.00 -9.81 -1.56
C THR A 542 -14.57 -9.81 -2.07
N LYS A 543 -13.71 -10.70 -1.54
CA LYS A 543 -12.25 -10.70 -1.70
C LYS A 543 -11.58 -9.40 -1.25
N GLU A 544 -12.23 -8.65 -0.35
CA GLU A 544 -11.70 -7.49 0.35
C GLU A 544 -11.20 -7.88 1.75
N THR A 545 -10.45 -6.97 2.39
CA THR A 545 -9.93 -7.12 3.76
C THR A 545 -10.02 -5.78 4.49
N PRO A 546 -9.89 -5.74 5.83
CA PRO A 546 -9.77 -4.50 6.60
C PRO A 546 -8.59 -3.58 6.20
N GLU A 547 -7.60 -4.07 5.45
CA GLU A 547 -6.54 -3.23 4.86
C GLU A 547 -6.94 -2.62 3.51
N THR A 548 -7.62 -3.40 2.64
CA THR A 548 -8.01 -2.94 1.31
C THR A 548 -9.30 -2.15 1.31
N PHE A 549 -10.19 -2.36 2.28
CA PHE A 549 -11.51 -1.77 2.38
C PHE A 549 -11.77 -1.38 3.84
N PHE A 550 -12.10 -0.11 4.12
CA PHE A 550 -12.27 0.35 5.50
C PHE A 550 -13.16 1.59 5.60
N ILE A 551 -13.71 1.82 6.79
CA ILE A 551 -14.44 3.05 7.13
C ILE A 551 -13.48 4.23 6.96
N GLY A 552 -13.85 5.18 6.09
CA GLY A 552 -13.00 6.31 5.70
C GLY A 552 -12.29 6.14 4.35
N LYS A 553 -12.25 4.95 3.73
CA LYS A 553 -11.69 4.79 2.38
C LYS A 553 -12.53 5.53 1.34
N MET A 554 -11.87 6.18 0.37
CA MET A 554 -12.52 6.68 -0.84
C MET A 554 -12.65 5.56 -1.88
N VAL A 555 -13.83 5.38 -2.43
CA VAL A 555 -14.17 4.35 -3.42
C VAL A 555 -15.00 4.94 -4.56
N MET A 556 -14.99 4.26 -5.69
CA MET A 556 -15.90 4.56 -6.80
C MET A 556 -17.19 3.75 -6.66
N ALA A 557 -18.31 4.38 -6.98
CA ALA A 557 -19.62 3.72 -6.95
C ALA A 557 -20.50 4.21 -8.10
N LYS A 558 -21.12 3.27 -8.80
CA LYS A 558 -22.07 3.54 -9.88
C LYS A 558 -23.48 3.70 -9.33
N VAL A 559 -24.13 4.82 -9.62
CA VAL A 559 -25.51 5.11 -9.18
C VAL A 559 -26.47 4.12 -9.83
N VAL A 560 -27.17 3.33 -9.00
CA VAL A 560 -28.14 2.31 -9.44
C VAL A 560 -29.56 2.87 -9.47
N GLY A 561 -29.86 3.87 -8.64
CA GLY A 561 -31.13 4.60 -8.68
C GLY A 561 -31.53 5.18 -7.31
N ILE A 562 -32.48 6.10 -7.31
CA ILE A 562 -32.89 6.82 -6.10
C ILE A 562 -33.83 5.96 -5.23
N ARG A 563 -33.76 6.16 -3.90
CA ARG A 563 -34.65 5.56 -2.90
C ARG A 563 -35.60 6.63 -2.37
N HIS A 564 -36.87 6.46 -2.71
CA HIS A 564 -37.96 7.31 -2.23
C HIS A 564 -38.66 6.68 -1.01
N ARG A 565 -39.30 7.52 -0.19
CA ARG A 565 -40.22 7.13 0.88
C ARG A 565 -41.61 7.67 0.51
N LYS A 566 -42.57 6.76 0.27
CA LYS A 566 -43.98 7.14 0.08
C LYS A 566 -44.50 7.90 1.32
N PRO A 567 -45.32 8.96 1.14
CA PRO A 567 -45.99 9.61 2.25
C PRO A 567 -46.97 8.63 2.92
N GLN A 568 -47.28 8.87 4.20
CA GLN A 568 -48.30 8.15 4.95
C GLN A 568 -49.57 9.02 5.09
N GLY A 569 -50.72 8.45 5.48
CA GLY A 569 -52.04 9.11 5.44
C GLY A 569 -52.06 10.56 5.92
N GLU A 570 -51.69 10.80 7.18
CA GLU A 570 -51.65 12.15 7.79
C GLU A 570 -50.77 13.17 7.03
N GLN A 571 -49.82 12.70 6.20
CA GLN A 571 -48.96 13.54 5.38
C GLN A 571 -49.61 13.86 4.03
N LEU A 572 -50.41 12.95 3.47
CA LEU A 572 -51.24 13.19 2.27
C LEU A 572 -52.34 14.21 2.58
N ASP A 573 -52.97 14.11 3.75
CA ASP A 573 -53.98 15.06 4.24
C ASP A 573 -53.41 16.49 4.43
N GLN A 574 -52.08 16.61 4.55
CA GLN A 574 -51.34 17.87 4.69
C GLN A 574 -50.58 18.27 3.41
N ALA A 575 -50.83 17.59 2.28
CA ALA A 575 -50.19 17.90 1.01
C ALA A 575 -50.70 19.23 0.45
N ASN A 576 -49.78 20.16 0.17
CA ASN A 576 -50.09 21.42 -0.49
C ASN A 576 -49.30 21.53 -1.81
N PRO A 577 -49.89 21.13 -2.95
CA PRO A 577 -49.28 21.31 -4.27
C PRO A 577 -49.01 22.78 -4.58
N VAL A 578 -47.86 23.05 -5.21
CA VAL A 578 -47.45 24.42 -5.57
C VAL A 578 -47.53 24.55 -7.08
N ARG A 579 -48.11 25.63 -7.58
CA ARG A 579 -48.05 25.97 -9.00
C ARG A 579 -46.78 26.78 -9.28
N ASP A 580 -46.11 26.45 -10.36
CA ASP A 580 -44.93 27.16 -10.86
C ASP A 580 -45.40 28.35 -11.72
N ASP A 581 -44.96 29.56 -11.37
CA ASP A 581 -45.34 30.81 -12.04
C ASP A 581 -44.67 30.99 -13.41
N GLU A 582 -43.54 30.33 -13.68
CA GLU A 582 -42.84 30.43 -14.98
C GLU A 582 -43.36 29.42 -15.99
N THR A 583 -43.64 28.17 -15.56
CA THR A 583 -44.16 27.12 -16.46
C THR A 583 -45.69 27.03 -16.48
N GLY A 584 -46.37 27.54 -15.46
CA GLY A 584 -47.82 27.44 -15.29
C GLY A 584 -48.32 26.04 -14.90
N LEU A 585 -47.42 25.09 -14.64
CA LEU A 585 -47.72 23.71 -14.28
C LEU A 585 -47.75 23.54 -12.75
N TRP A 586 -48.38 22.47 -12.27
CA TRP A 586 -48.42 22.11 -10.86
C TRP A 586 -47.28 21.15 -10.50
N GLN A 587 -46.67 21.39 -9.33
CA GLN A 587 -45.64 20.55 -8.75
C GLN A 587 -46.17 19.73 -7.57
N CYS A 588 -45.89 18.42 -7.60
CA CYS A 588 -46.15 17.53 -6.49
C CYS A 588 -45.18 17.82 -5.31
N PRO A 589 -45.67 18.06 -4.08
CA PRO A 589 -44.83 18.46 -2.95
C PRO A 589 -43.92 17.33 -2.41
N PHE A 590 -44.18 16.07 -2.77
CA PHE A 590 -43.39 14.92 -2.32
C PHE A 590 -42.34 14.48 -3.35
N CYS A 591 -42.74 14.19 -4.59
CA CYS A 591 -41.83 13.71 -5.63
C CYS A 591 -41.22 14.83 -6.48
N LEU A 592 -41.62 16.09 -6.27
CA LEU A 592 -41.13 17.30 -6.97
C LEU A 592 -41.34 17.33 -8.49
N LYS A 593 -42.03 16.33 -9.04
CA LYS A 593 -42.46 16.24 -10.44
C LYS A 593 -43.45 17.38 -10.76
N ASN A 594 -43.18 18.12 -11.84
CA ASN A 594 -43.79 19.41 -12.17
C ASN A 594 -44.43 19.45 -13.59
N ASP A 595 -44.89 18.31 -14.10
CA ASP A 595 -45.46 18.17 -15.44
C ASP A 595 -47.00 18.08 -15.46
N PHE A 596 -47.67 18.40 -14.34
CA PHE A 596 -49.13 18.31 -14.20
C PHE A 596 -49.82 19.61 -14.68
N PRO A 597 -50.69 19.58 -15.71
CA PRO A 597 -51.42 20.77 -16.16
C PRO A 597 -52.44 21.28 -15.13
N GLU A 598 -53.12 20.37 -14.43
CA GLU A 598 -54.14 20.69 -13.43
C GLU A 598 -53.81 20.15 -12.03
N LEU A 599 -54.28 20.86 -11.01
CA LEU A 599 -54.29 20.40 -9.61
C LEU A 599 -54.99 19.04 -9.45
N SER A 600 -56.05 18.81 -10.23
CA SER A 600 -56.82 17.57 -10.35
C SER A 600 -55.93 16.34 -10.54
N GLU A 601 -54.91 16.46 -11.39
CA GLU A 601 -53.99 15.36 -11.73
C GLU A 601 -52.98 15.08 -10.61
N VAL A 602 -52.63 16.08 -9.80
CA VAL A 602 -51.74 15.90 -8.63
C VAL A 602 -52.41 15.03 -7.56
N TRP A 603 -53.72 15.21 -7.34
CA TRP A 603 -54.50 14.36 -6.44
C TRP A 603 -54.67 12.95 -7.02
N SER A 604 -54.99 12.82 -8.32
CA SER A 604 -55.01 11.52 -9.01
C SER A 604 -53.66 10.77 -8.90
N HIS A 605 -52.54 11.48 -8.97
CA HIS A 605 -51.19 10.94 -8.78
C HIS A 605 -50.92 10.43 -7.35
N PHE A 606 -51.63 10.94 -6.34
CA PHE A 606 -51.64 10.39 -4.99
C PHE A 606 -52.53 9.16 -4.89
N ASP A 607 -53.80 9.28 -5.29
CA ASP A 607 -54.83 8.25 -5.08
C ASP A 607 -54.55 6.96 -5.86
N SER A 608 -53.98 7.09 -7.07
CA SER A 608 -53.49 5.95 -7.87
C SER A 608 -52.24 5.27 -7.28
N GLY A 609 -51.67 5.80 -6.19
CA GLY A 609 -50.42 5.34 -5.62
C GLY A 609 -49.19 5.58 -6.51
N SER A 610 -49.34 6.32 -7.61
CA SER A 610 -48.30 6.61 -8.60
C SER A 610 -47.15 7.46 -8.05
N CYS A 611 -47.39 8.19 -6.95
CA CYS A 611 -46.35 8.95 -6.28
C CYS A 611 -45.25 8.03 -5.70
N PRO A 612 -43.96 8.19 -6.10
CA PRO A 612 -42.85 7.50 -5.46
C PRO A 612 -42.59 8.03 -4.03
N GLY A 613 -43.04 9.26 -3.75
CA GLY A 613 -42.82 9.99 -2.50
C GLY A 613 -41.50 10.75 -2.47
N GLN A 614 -41.08 11.16 -1.27
CA GLN A 614 -39.90 12.02 -1.08
C GLN A 614 -38.60 11.24 -1.26
N ALA A 615 -37.63 11.80 -1.99
CA ALA A 615 -36.29 11.22 -2.12
C ALA A 615 -35.53 11.27 -0.78
N VAL A 616 -35.11 10.11 -0.27
CA VAL A 616 -34.39 9.99 1.01
C VAL A 616 -32.89 9.72 0.80
N GLY A 617 -32.51 9.14 -0.33
CA GLY A 617 -31.11 8.93 -0.69
C GLY A 617 -30.95 8.15 -1.99
N ILE A 618 -29.71 7.83 -2.34
CA ILE A 618 -29.32 7.18 -3.59
C ILE A 618 -28.78 5.79 -3.30
N ARG A 619 -29.23 4.78 -4.05
CA ARG A 619 -28.61 3.45 -4.10
C ARG A 619 -27.55 3.42 -5.17
N MET A 620 -26.45 2.75 -4.89
CA MET A 620 -25.32 2.56 -5.79
C MET A 620 -24.73 1.15 -5.65
N ARG A 621 -23.86 0.79 -6.58
CA ARG A 621 -23.05 -0.43 -6.52
C ARG A 621 -21.58 -0.03 -6.62
N LEU A 622 -20.77 -0.57 -5.72
CA LEU A 622 -19.32 -0.43 -5.75
C LEU A 622 -18.74 -1.43 -6.76
N ASP A 623 -17.50 -1.21 -7.21
CA ASP A 623 -16.88 -2.06 -8.22
C ASP A 623 -16.67 -3.52 -7.73
N ASN A 624 -16.51 -3.72 -6.42
CA ASN A 624 -16.52 -5.04 -5.75
C ASN A 624 -17.94 -5.65 -5.56
N GLY A 625 -18.95 -5.13 -6.25
CA GLY A 625 -20.33 -5.66 -6.26
C GLY A 625 -21.20 -5.27 -5.06
N LEU A 626 -20.62 -4.72 -3.98
CA LEU A 626 -21.35 -4.32 -2.77
C LEU A 626 -22.44 -3.27 -3.04
N SER A 627 -23.51 -3.34 -2.26
CA SER A 627 -24.63 -2.39 -2.35
C SER A 627 -24.38 -1.17 -1.48
N GLY A 628 -24.10 -0.02 -2.11
CA GLY A 628 -23.90 1.25 -1.42
C GLY A 628 -25.17 2.07 -1.27
N TYR A 629 -25.24 2.88 -0.22
CA TYR A 629 -26.30 3.87 0.00
C TYR A 629 -25.70 5.22 0.41
N ILE A 630 -26.23 6.31 -0.16
CA ILE A 630 -25.94 7.68 0.29
C ILE A 630 -27.25 8.35 0.65
N HIS A 631 -27.44 8.61 1.95
CA HIS A 631 -28.55 9.42 2.44
C HIS A 631 -28.48 10.85 1.86
N ILE A 632 -29.60 11.48 1.51
CA ILE A 632 -29.64 12.76 0.76
C ILE A 632 -28.84 13.89 1.45
N LYS A 633 -28.82 13.91 2.80
CA LYS A 633 -27.99 14.84 3.61
C LYS A 633 -26.48 14.67 3.45
N ASN A 634 -26.01 13.60 2.80
CA ASN A 634 -24.60 13.27 2.55
C ASN A 634 -24.23 13.31 1.05
N LEU A 635 -25.13 13.81 0.19
CA LEU A 635 -24.86 13.96 -1.24
C LEU A 635 -24.02 15.21 -1.56
N SER A 636 -24.17 16.30 -0.78
CA SER A 636 -23.42 17.54 -1.01
C SER A 636 -23.38 18.42 0.25
N ASP A 637 -22.38 19.31 0.33
CA ASP A 637 -22.24 20.34 1.37
C ASP A 637 -23.39 21.36 1.34
N LYS A 638 -23.98 21.58 0.15
CA LYS A 638 -25.21 22.38 -0.03
C LYS A 638 -26.44 21.49 0.19
N HIS A 639 -27.50 22.05 0.76
CA HIS A 639 -28.81 21.37 0.84
C HIS A 639 -29.32 20.99 -0.55
N VAL A 640 -29.83 19.76 -0.70
CA VAL A 640 -30.39 19.20 -1.94
C VAL A 640 -31.82 18.75 -1.66
N LYS A 641 -32.76 19.15 -2.52
CA LYS A 641 -34.17 18.72 -2.47
C LYS A 641 -34.42 17.53 -3.40
N ASN A 642 -34.08 17.66 -4.70
CA ASN A 642 -34.07 16.54 -5.64
C ASN A 642 -32.62 16.04 -5.85
N PRO A 643 -32.29 14.76 -5.59
CA PRO A 643 -30.96 14.23 -5.91
C PRO A 643 -30.63 14.20 -7.42
N GLU A 644 -31.62 14.22 -8.31
CA GLU A 644 -31.42 14.19 -9.77
C GLU A 644 -30.71 15.44 -10.29
N ASP A 645 -30.88 16.58 -9.61
CA ASP A 645 -30.13 17.83 -9.85
C ASP A 645 -28.60 17.65 -9.78
N ARG A 646 -28.13 16.55 -9.17
CA ARG A 646 -26.72 16.29 -8.85
C ARG A 646 -26.18 14.96 -9.37
N VAL A 647 -27.01 13.92 -9.48
CA VAL A 647 -26.60 12.61 -9.98
C VAL A 647 -27.63 11.97 -10.90
N GLN A 648 -27.16 11.35 -11.97
CA GLN A 648 -28.00 10.59 -12.91
C GLN A 648 -27.82 9.08 -12.70
N GLN A 649 -28.84 8.30 -13.08
CA GLN A 649 -28.75 6.83 -13.03
C GLN A 649 -27.65 6.34 -13.99
N GLY A 650 -26.81 5.42 -13.51
CA GLY A 650 -25.65 4.90 -14.25
C GLY A 650 -24.38 5.76 -14.16
N GLN A 651 -24.44 6.97 -13.60
CA GLN A 651 -23.25 7.80 -13.36
C GLN A 651 -22.35 7.18 -12.28
N THR A 652 -21.03 7.16 -12.50
CA THR A 652 -20.06 6.81 -11.45
C THR A 652 -19.68 8.05 -10.67
N ILE A 653 -19.71 7.96 -9.33
CA ILE A 653 -19.34 9.03 -8.41
C ILE A 653 -18.25 8.54 -7.45
N HIS A 654 -17.41 9.47 -6.99
CA HIS A 654 -16.52 9.22 -5.86
C HIS A 654 -17.36 9.33 -4.58
N CYS A 655 -17.19 8.37 -3.66
CA CYS A 655 -17.76 8.45 -2.32
C CYS A 655 -16.77 7.94 -1.26
N ARG A 656 -16.90 8.42 -0.03
CA ARG A 656 -16.12 7.96 1.12
C ARG A 656 -17.02 7.11 2.04
N ILE A 657 -16.53 5.94 2.45
CA ILE A 657 -17.30 4.99 3.29
C ILE A 657 -17.45 5.56 4.70
N ILE A 658 -18.67 5.61 5.23
CA ILE A 658 -18.97 6.00 6.63
C ILE A 658 -19.22 4.77 7.50
N LYS A 659 -19.95 3.78 6.99
CA LYS A 659 -20.31 2.56 7.72
C LYS A 659 -20.22 1.36 6.78
N ILE A 660 -19.69 0.25 7.29
CA ILE A 660 -19.76 -1.07 6.68
C ILE A 660 -20.78 -1.89 7.48
N ASP A 661 -21.63 -2.63 6.78
CA ASP A 661 -22.68 -3.48 7.35
C ASP A 661 -22.48 -4.89 6.77
N VAL A 662 -21.66 -5.67 7.49
CA VAL A 662 -21.13 -6.97 7.01
C VAL A 662 -22.24 -7.99 6.81
N GLU A 663 -23.15 -8.15 7.79
CA GLU A 663 -24.33 -9.02 7.70
C GLU A 663 -25.14 -8.81 6.42
N ARG A 664 -25.32 -7.55 6.01
CA ARG A 664 -26.18 -7.17 4.88
C ARG A 664 -25.45 -7.06 3.55
N PHE A 665 -24.11 -7.15 3.57
CA PHE A 665 -23.24 -6.90 2.42
C PHE A 665 -23.56 -5.53 1.79
N SER A 666 -23.54 -4.49 2.63
CA SER A 666 -23.90 -3.13 2.25
C SER A 666 -23.06 -2.06 2.98
N VAL A 667 -22.96 -0.87 2.38
CA VAL A 667 -22.18 0.24 2.93
C VAL A 667 -22.95 1.57 2.87
N ASP A 668 -22.86 2.37 3.93
CA ASP A 668 -23.31 3.77 3.91
C ASP A 668 -22.12 4.68 3.57
N CYS A 669 -22.29 5.57 2.60
CA CYS A 669 -21.23 6.46 2.10
C CYS A 669 -21.63 7.95 2.12
N SER A 670 -20.66 8.81 1.82
CA SER A 670 -20.84 10.24 1.57
C SER A 670 -20.19 10.69 0.27
N SER A 671 -20.81 11.62 -0.45
CA SER A 671 -20.24 12.30 -1.63
C SER A 671 -20.11 13.82 -1.40
N LYS A 672 -20.24 14.27 -0.14
CA LYS A 672 -19.91 15.64 0.26
C LYS A 672 -18.49 16.02 -0.13
N SER A 673 -18.32 17.24 -0.58
CA SER A 673 -17.03 17.86 -0.89
C SER A 673 -16.22 18.19 0.37
N SER A 674 -16.84 18.26 1.55
CA SER A 674 -16.13 18.23 2.84
C SER A 674 -15.47 16.88 3.13
N ASP A 675 -16.22 15.80 2.89
CA ASP A 675 -15.87 14.44 3.35
C ASP A 675 -14.92 13.77 2.36
N LEU A 676 -15.14 13.96 1.05
CA LEU A 676 -14.21 13.52 0.00
C LEU A 676 -12.82 14.14 0.17
N ALA A 677 -12.75 15.44 0.45
CA ALA A 677 -11.49 16.13 0.73
C ALA A 677 -10.89 15.79 2.11
N ASP A 678 -11.68 15.17 3.00
CA ASP A 678 -11.41 14.96 4.42
C ASP A 678 -10.87 16.22 5.12
N LYS A 679 -11.69 17.29 5.08
CA LYS A 679 -11.37 18.61 5.67
C LYS A 679 -11.24 18.58 7.20
N ASN A 680 -11.83 17.57 7.85
CA ASN A 680 -11.83 17.41 9.30
C ASN A 680 -10.73 16.46 9.79
N HIS A 681 -10.01 15.80 8.87
CA HIS A 681 -9.01 14.75 9.16
C HIS A 681 -9.58 13.57 9.95
N GLU A 682 -10.83 13.20 9.66
CA GLU A 682 -11.55 12.11 10.33
C GLU A 682 -11.34 10.75 9.66
N TRP A 683 -10.81 10.70 8.43
CA TRP A 683 -10.90 9.50 7.58
C TRP A 683 -9.60 9.05 6.90
N ARG A 684 -8.60 9.93 6.74
CA ARG A 684 -7.29 9.54 6.19
C ARG A 684 -6.57 8.59 7.15
N PRO A 685 -5.83 7.58 6.65
CA PRO A 685 -5.05 6.68 7.52
C PRO A 685 -4.13 7.45 8.48
N PRO A 686 -4.03 7.04 9.75
CA PRO A 686 -3.21 7.73 10.74
C PRO A 686 -1.75 7.76 10.30
N LYS A 687 -1.14 8.96 10.40
CA LYS A 687 0.28 9.16 10.11
C LYS A 687 1.14 8.51 11.19
N ASP A 688 2.35 8.08 10.82
CA ASP A 688 3.34 7.57 11.78
C ASP A 688 3.61 8.61 12.90
N PRO A 689 3.82 8.19 14.17
CA PRO A 689 4.11 9.11 15.28
C PRO A 689 5.28 10.07 15.03
N TYR A 690 6.21 9.72 14.13
CA TYR A 690 7.40 10.48 13.76
C TYR A 690 7.25 11.26 12.44
N TYR A 691 6.02 11.57 12.01
CA TYR A 691 5.74 12.25 10.74
C TYR A 691 5.99 13.77 10.78
N ASP A 692 6.84 14.26 9.89
CA ASP A 692 7.22 15.67 9.72
C ASP A 692 6.13 16.48 8.96
N GLN A 693 5.07 16.86 9.68
CA GLN A 693 3.97 17.65 9.12
C GLN A 693 4.44 19.02 8.58
N LEU A 694 5.43 19.64 9.24
CA LEU A 694 6.00 20.94 8.85
C LEU A 694 6.74 20.87 7.51
N ALA A 695 7.34 19.71 7.18
CA ALA A 695 7.90 19.46 5.86
C ALA A 695 6.82 19.36 4.79
N GLU A 696 5.77 18.56 5.03
CA GLU A 696 4.67 18.41 4.06
C GLU A 696 3.99 19.76 3.76
N GLU A 697 3.71 20.57 4.79
CA GLU A 697 3.19 21.93 4.61
C GLU A 697 4.10 22.81 3.76
N LYS A 698 5.42 22.75 3.99
CA LYS A 698 6.41 23.57 3.28
C LYS A 698 6.47 23.17 1.81
N ASP A 699 6.50 21.87 1.52
CA ASP A 699 6.68 21.36 0.17
C ASP A 699 5.38 21.53 -0.65
N ILE A 700 4.21 21.39 -0.04
CA ILE A 700 2.90 21.79 -0.61
C ILE A 700 2.89 23.29 -0.93
N ARG A 701 3.34 24.14 0.00
CA ARG A 701 3.36 25.60 -0.19
C ARG A 701 4.25 26.02 -1.37
N GLN A 702 5.42 25.39 -1.51
CA GLN A 702 6.31 25.59 -2.64
C GLN A 702 5.68 25.13 -3.97
N GLU A 703 4.97 23.99 -3.98
CA GLU A 703 4.32 23.50 -5.20
C GLU A 703 3.14 24.41 -5.63
N VAL A 704 2.35 24.91 -4.67
CA VAL A 704 1.27 25.89 -4.92
C VAL A 704 1.84 27.21 -5.45
N GLU A 705 2.96 27.68 -4.90
CA GLU A 705 3.61 28.89 -5.41
C GLU A 705 4.18 28.69 -6.82
N ALA A 706 4.84 27.55 -7.09
CA ALA A 706 5.33 27.20 -8.42
C ALA A 706 4.20 27.06 -9.46
N LYS A 707 3.04 26.49 -9.08
CA LYS A 707 1.82 26.45 -9.90
C LYS A 707 1.32 27.86 -10.22
N LYS A 708 1.27 28.76 -9.23
CA LYS A 708 0.90 30.18 -9.42
C LYS A 708 1.90 30.95 -10.31
N MET A 709 3.20 30.68 -10.21
CA MET A 709 4.20 31.29 -11.10
C MET A 709 4.05 30.83 -12.55
N LYS A 710 3.81 29.53 -12.79
CA LYS A 710 3.57 28.98 -14.14
C LYS A 710 2.30 29.54 -14.78
N ALA A 711 1.19 29.61 -14.04
CA ALA A 711 -0.06 30.17 -14.53
C ALA A 711 0.09 31.64 -14.99
N ARG A 712 0.97 32.43 -14.35
CA ARG A 712 1.28 33.82 -14.74
C ARG A 712 2.13 33.97 -16.01
N GLN A 713 2.69 32.87 -16.55
CA GLN A 713 3.56 32.91 -17.73
C GLN A 713 2.86 32.42 -19.01
N GLN A 714 1.67 31.82 -18.91
CA GLN A 714 0.94 31.28 -20.04
C GLN A 714 0.05 32.35 -20.68
N TYR A 715 0.46 32.83 -21.86
CA TYR A 715 -0.34 33.77 -22.66
C TYR A 715 -1.56 33.08 -23.30
N ILE A 716 -2.62 33.85 -23.54
CA ILE A 716 -3.82 33.37 -24.24
C ILE A 716 -3.50 33.26 -25.74
N LYS A 717 -3.69 32.05 -26.31
CA LYS A 717 -3.62 31.85 -27.76
C LYS A 717 -4.79 32.56 -28.45
N ARG A 718 -4.51 33.32 -29.51
CA ARG A 718 -5.51 34.11 -30.25
C ARG A 718 -5.86 33.46 -31.59
N ILE A 719 -7.02 33.82 -32.14
CA ILE A 719 -7.47 33.41 -33.48
C ILE A 719 -7.43 34.65 -34.38
N ILE A 720 -6.22 35.07 -34.75
CA ILE A 720 -5.96 36.22 -35.60
C ILE A 720 -5.33 35.71 -36.90
N VAL A 721 -5.99 35.96 -38.02
CA VAL A 721 -5.54 35.54 -39.35
C VAL A 721 -4.73 36.68 -39.98
N HIS A 722 -3.41 36.67 -39.75
CA HIS A 722 -2.48 37.65 -40.32
C HIS A 722 -1.10 37.01 -40.55
N PRO A 723 -0.41 37.23 -41.69
CA PRO A 723 0.85 36.54 -42.01
C PRO A 723 1.99 36.75 -41.00
N SER A 724 2.05 37.92 -40.35
CA SER A 724 3.05 38.22 -39.32
C SER A 724 2.63 37.77 -37.92
N PHE A 725 1.36 37.37 -37.71
CA PHE A 725 0.86 37.00 -36.39
C PHE A 725 1.17 35.55 -36.01
N HIS A 726 1.84 35.38 -34.86
CA HIS A 726 2.30 34.10 -34.36
C HIS A 726 1.92 33.91 -32.88
N ASN A 727 1.24 32.79 -32.57
CA ASN A 727 0.98 32.35 -31.20
C ASN A 727 2.24 31.75 -30.56
N ILE A 728 3.19 32.62 -30.20
CA ILE A 728 4.49 32.26 -29.61
C ILE A 728 4.84 33.17 -28.42
N SER A 729 5.67 32.67 -27.51
CA SER A 729 6.20 33.42 -26.37
C SER A 729 7.28 34.44 -26.76
N TYR A 730 7.68 35.27 -25.80
CA TYR A 730 8.84 36.17 -25.92
C TYR A 730 10.13 35.43 -26.35
N VAL A 731 10.42 34.29 -25.71
CA VAL A 731 11.67 33.53 -25.90
C VAL A 731 11.69 32.77 -27.24
N GLU A 732 10.52 32.35 -27.71
CA GLU A 732 10.37 31.76 -29.05
C GLU A 732 10.49 32.84 -30.14
N ALA A 733 9.91 34.03 -29.91
CA ALA A 733 10.08 35.15 -30.84
C ALA A 733 11.55 35.55 -31.00
N GLU A 734 12.32 35.77 -29.92
CA GLU A 734 13.74 36.12 -30.03
C GLU A 734 14.56 35.10 -30.85
N LYS A 735 14.25 33.80 -30.75
CA LYS A 735 14.93 32.74 -31.53
C LYS A 735 14.65 32.83 -33.03
N ILE A 736 13.40 33.10 -33.42
CA ILE A 736 13.04 33.28 -34.84
C ILE A 736 13.64 34.59 -35.36
N MET A 737 13.59 35.65 -34.54
CA MET A 737 14.15 36.97 -34.86
C MET A 737 15.66 36.97 -35.10
N ASP A 738 16.40 35.98 -34.56
CA ASP A 738 17.83 35.80 -34.85
C ASP A 738 18.10 35.40 -36.32
N GLN A 739 17.19 34.61 -36.92
CA GLN A 739 17.35 34.03 -38.26
C GLN A 739 16.86 34.94 -39.41
N VAL A 740 15.90 35.83 -39.15
CA VAL A 740 15.30 36.71 -40.17
C VAL A 740 16.17 37.94 -40.51
N PRO A 741 16.04 38.54 -41.71
CA PRO A 741 16.76 39.77 -42.08
C PRO A 741 16.31 41.04 -41.32
N GLN A 742 17.06 42.13 -41.51
CA GLN A 742 16.79 43.43 -40.87
C GLN A 742 15.49 44.05 -41.39
N GLY A 743 14.64 44.49 -40.46
CA GLY A 743 13.34 45.08 -40.74
C GLY A 743 12.15 44.13 -40.61
N GLU A 744 12.38 42.82 -40.56
CA GLU A 744 11.31 41.82 -40.43
C GLU A 744 10.54 41.93 -39.12
N VAL A 745 9.27 41.50 -39.16
CA VAL A 745 8.27 41.74 -38.11
C VAL A 745 7.54 40.46 -37.72
N ILE A 746 7.51 40.17 -36.41
CA ILE A 746 6.66 39.14 -35.80
C ILE A 746 5.72 39.81 -34.79
N ILE A 747 4.41 39.64 -35.01
CA ILE A 747 3.37 40.09 -34.09
C ILE A 747 2.96 38.89 -33.24
N ARG A 748 2.88 39.05 -31.92
CA ARG A 748 2.52 37.95 -31.01
C ARG A 748 1.64 38.44 -29.85
N PRO A 749 0.96 37.53 -29.12
CA PRO A 749 0.30 37.88 -27.87
C PRO A 749 1.25 38.59 -26.89
N SER A 750 0.75 39.59 -26.18
CA SER A 750 1.48 40.23 -25.08
C SER A 750 1.28 39.45 -23.77
N SER A 751 2.31 39.42 -22.94
CA SER A 751 2.20 38.92 -21.56
C SER A 751 1.50 39.91 -20.61
N LYS A 752 1.07 41.08 -21.11
CA LYS A 752 0.37 42.11 -20.32
C LYS A 752 -1.13 41.83 -20.13
N GLY A 753 -1.76 41.04 -21.00
CA GLY A 753 -3.20 40.71 -20.91
C GLY A 753 -3.87 40.49 -22.26
N ALA A 754 -5.19 40.28 -22.24
CA ALA A 754 -6.00 40.06 -23.43
C ALA A 754 -6.12 41.30 -24.34
N ASP A 755 -5.91 42.51 -23.81
CA ASP A 755 -6.04 43.78 -24.57
C ASP A 755 -4.70 44.28 -25.15
N HIS A 756 -3.69 43.41 -25.24
CA HIS A 756 -2.37 43.78 -25.71
C HIS A 756 -1.77 42.75 -26.68
N LEU A 757 -1.13 43.26 -27.74
CA LEU A 757 -0.21 42.54 -28.61
C LEU A 757 1.21 43.10 -28.45
N THR A 758 2.21 42.34 -28.89
CA THR A 758 3.59 42.85 -29.04
C THR A 758 4.06 42.67 -30.47
N VAL A 759 4.33 43.79 -31.14
CA VAL A 759 4.99 43.83 -32.44
C VAL A 759 6.50 43.82 -32.19
N THR A 760 7.16 42.75 -32.59
CA THR A 760 8.61 42.54 -32.42
C THR A 760 9.29 42.66 -33.78
N TRP A 761 10.25 43.57 -33.93
CA TRP A 761 10.94 43.78 -35.22
C TRP A 761 12.47 43.89 -35.09
N LYS A 762 13.19 43.54 -36.16
CA LYS A 762 14.67 43.46 -36.17
C LYS A 762 15.30 44.80 -36.52
N VAL A 763 15.86 45.47 -35.51
CA VAL A 763 16.59 46.74 -35.69
C VAL A 763 17.94 46.46 -36.37
N THR A 764 18.73 45.53 -35.82
CA THR A 764 19.99 45.02 -36.39
C THR A 764 20.34 43.68 -35.72
N ASP A 765 21.52 43.11 -35.98
CA ASP A 765 21.92 41.82 -35.37
C ASP A 765 21.83 41.86 -33.84
N LYS A 766 21.12 40.88 -33.26
CA LYS A 766 20.92 40.70 -31.81
C LYS A 766 20.41 41.95 -31.08
N ILE A 767 19.68 42.82 -31.80
CA ILE A 767 18.97 44.00 -31.27
C ILE A 767 17.54 44.02 -31.85
N TYR A 768 16.58 43.61 -31.01
CA TYR A 768 15.16 43.53 -31.33
C TYR A 768 14.39 44.65 -30.62
N GLN A 769 13.43 45.28 -31.28
CA GLN A 769 12.53 46.24 -30.66
C GLN A 769 11.14 45.64 -30.48
N HIS A 770 10.67 45.62 -29.24
CA HIS A 770 9.33 45.14 -28.87
C HIS A 770 8.42 46.35 -28.62
N ILE A 771 7.47 46.57 -29.52
CA ILE A 771 6.47 47.62 -29.45
C ILE A 771 5.20 47.01 -28.84
N ASP A 772 4.70 47.63 -27.77
CA ASP A 772 3.44 47.25 -27.13
C ASP A 772 2.28 47.93 -27.85
N VAL A 773 1.37 47.14 -28.40
CA VAL A 773 0.16 47.62 -29.09
C VAL A 773 -1.01 47.37 -28.15
N LYS A 774 -1.72 48.43 -27.77
CA LYS A 774 -2.96 48.29 -26.99
C LYS A 774 -4.13 48.15 -27.95
N GLU A 775 -4.96 47.15 -27.70
CA GLU A 775 -6.18 46.87 -28.46
C GLU A 775 -7.40 47.48 -27.75
N THR A 776 -8.40 47.92 -28.52
CA THR A 776 -9.69 48.38 -28.00
C THR A 776 -10.83 47.97 -28.95
N GLY A 777 -12.06 47.90 -28.42
CA GLY A 777 -13.24 47.50 -29.21
C GLY A 777 -13.17 46.05 -29.68
N LYS A 778 -13.10 45.10 -28.74
CA LYS A 778 -13.11 43.65 -29.01
C LYS A 778 -14.51 43.07 -28.82
N GLU A 779 -14.88 42.12 -29.69
CA GLU A 779 -16.07 41.29 -29.50
C GLU A 779 -15.82 40.12 -28.51
N ASN A 780 -14.60 39.59 -28.48
CA ASN A 780 -14.17 38.53 -27.57
C ASN A 780 -12.64 38.59 -27.33
N GLU A 781 -12.14 37.86 -26.33
CA GLU A 781 -10.71 37.86 -25.94
C GLU A 781 -9.76 37.19 -26.95
N PHE A 782 -10.28 36.41 -27.90
CA PHE A 782 -9.49 35.64 -28.88
C PHE A 782 -9.27 36.37 -30.20
N SER A 783 -10.16 37.30 -30.56
CA SER A 783 -10.09 38.15 -31.76
C SER A 783 -9.16 39.37 -31.59
N LEU A 784 -8.76 39.95 -32.72
CA LEU A 784 -8.15 41.28 -32.81
C LEU A 784 -9.16 42.37 -32.37
N GLY A 785 -8.70 43.44 -31.72
CA GLY A 785 -9.55 44.62 -31.44
C GLY A 785 -9.75 45.51 -32.67
N SER A 786 -10.94 46.11 -32.81
CA SER A 786 -11.29 46.99 -33.95
C SER A 786 -10.55 48.33 -34.01
N ARG A 787 -9.82 48.71 -32.95
CA ARG A 787 -9.00 49.94 -32.90
C ARG A 787 -7.70 49.68 -32.16
N LEU A 788 -6.55 49.90 -32.81
CA LEU A 788 -5.22 49.56 -32.31
C LEU A 788 -4.42 50.83 -31.99
N TRP A 789 -3.66 50.83 -30.89
CA TRP A 789 -2.99 52.02 -30.36
C TRP A 789 -1.50 51.80 -30.10
N ILE A 790 -0.67 52.71 -30.61
CA ILE A 790 0.77 52.79 -30.29
C ILE A 790 1.05 54.18 -29.70
N GLY A 791 1.11 54.25 -28.36
CA GLY A 791 1.23 55.53 -27.65
C GLY A 791 -0.03 56.37 -27.81
N ASN A 792 0.05 57.39 -28.68
CA ASN A 792 -1.07 58.29 -29.01
C ASN A 792 -1.53 58.15 -30.48
N GLU A 793 -0.88 57.28 -31.27
CA GLU A 793 -1.24 57.03 -32.67
C GLU A 793 -2.24 55.87 -32.75
N GLU A 794 -3.33 56.06 -33.49
CA GLU A 794 -4.38 55.07 -33.74
C GLU A 794 -4.20 54.43 -35.13
N PHE A 795 -4.42 53.12 -35.21
CA PHE A 795 -4.27 52.30 -36.42
C PHE A 795 -5.49 51.41 -36.61
N GLU A 796 -5.88 51.18 -37.86
CA GLU A 796 -7.06 50.39 -38.21
C GLU A 796 -6.79 48.88 -38.18
N ASP A 797 -5.63 48.44 -38.67
CA ASP A 797 -5.23 47.02 -38.68
C ASP A 797 -3.72 46.79 -38.44
N LEU A 798 -3.29 45.53 -38.53
CA LEU A 798 -1.90 45.11 -38.30
C LEU A 798 -0.96 45.47 -39.48
N ASP A 799 -1.47 45.54 -40.70
CA ASP A 799 -0.68 45.89 -41.88
C ASP A 799 -0.44 47.40 -41.95
N GLU A 800 -1.37 48.23 -41.47
CA GLU A 800 -1.14 49.67 -41.30
C GLU A 800 -0.06 49.93 -40.23
N ILE A 801 -0.02 49.17 -39.13
CA ILE A 801 1.07 49.26 -38.15
C ILE A 801 2.42 48.93 -38.81
N ILE A 802 2.49 47.88 -39.61
CA ILE A 802 3.71 47.50 -40.34
C ILE A 802 4.08 48.60 -41.35
N ALA A 803 3.15 49.05 -42.19
CA ALA A 803 3.39 49.99 -43.28
C ALA A 803 3.66 51.44 -42.82
N ARG A 804 2.93 51.92 -41.81
CA ARG A 804 2.95 53.33 -41.36
C ARG A 804 3.91 53.56 -40.19
N HIS A 805 4.17 52.55 -39.35
CA HIS A 805 5.06 52.68 -38.17
C HIS A 805 6.38 51.91 -38.34
N VAL A 806 6.35 50.61 -38.65
CA VAL A 806 7.57 49.78 -38.63
C VAL A 806 8.44 49.94 -39.87
N ASN A 807 7.87 49.89 -41.09
CA ASN A 807 8.60 49.98 -42.35
C ASN A 807 9.38 51.32 -42.51
N PRO A 808 8.83 52.49 -42.15
CA PRO A 808 9.59 53.74 -42.18
C PRO A 808 10.73 53.75 -41.15
N MET A 809 10.51 53.22 -39.94
CA MET A 809 11.58 53.04 -38.94
C MET A 809 12.67 52.08 -39.44
N SER A 810 12.31 50.99 -40.10
CA SER A 810 13.23 50.03 -40.71
C SER A 810 14.09 50.66 -41.81
N SER A 811 13.50 51.49 -42.68
CA SER A 811 14.23 52.25 -43.70
C SER A 811 15.17 53.30 -43.06
N ASN A 812 14.69 54.05 -42.07
CA ASN A 812 15.49 55.03 -41.34
C ASN A 812 16.68 54.37 -40.59
N VAL A 813 16.51 53.13 -40.10
CA VAL A 813 17.64 52.34 -39.57
C VAL A 813 18.59 51.92 -40.68
N ARG A 814 18.10 51.46 -41.83
CA ARG A 814 18.93 51.05 -42.97
C ARG A 814 19.80 52.19 -43.50
N ASP A 815 19.28 53.41 -43.52
CA ASP A 815 20.04 54.64 -43.80
C ASP A 815 21.21 54.87 -42.83
N ILE A 816 21.04 54.53 -41.53
CA ILE A 816 22.13 54.59 -40.55
C ILE A 816 23.12 53.44 -40.76
N LEU A 817 22.66 52.21 -40.96
CA LEU A 817 23.55 51.05 -41.13
C LEU A 817 24.43 51.19 -42.40
N ASN A 818 23.86 51.72 -43.48
CA ASN A 818 24.57 52.01 -44.72
C ASN A 818 25.42 53.30 -44.68
N PHE A 819 25.43 54.04 -43.56
CA PHE A 819 26.17 55.29 -43.47
C PHE A 819 27.68 55.04 -43.31
N LYS A 820 28.51 55.73 -44.10
CA LYS A 820 29.98 55.54 -44.14
C LYS A 820 30.77 55.79 -42.85
N TYR A 821 30.12 56.24 -41.77
CA TYR A 821 30.69 56.34 -40.42
C TYR A 821 29.84 55.58 -39.39
N TYR A 822 29.13 54.54 -39.81
CA TYR A 822 28.56 53.53 -38.91
C TYR A 822 29.65 52.57 -38.44
N ILE A 823 29.61 52.17 -37.16
CA ILE A 823 30.52 51.17 -36.57
C ILE A 823 29.76 50.26 -35.60
N GLU A 824 30.13 48.98 -35.54
CA GLU A 824 29.45 47.97 -34.72
C GLU A 824 30.03 47.89 -33.29
N THR A 825 29.85 48.96 -32.51
CA THR A 825 30.22 48.96 -31.07
C THR A 825 29.09 48.50 -30.14
N ASN A 826 27.92 48.12 -30.66
CA ASN A 826 26.70 47.77 -29.91
C ASN A 826 26.24 48.84 -28.89
N GLY A 827 26.67 50.10 -29.09
CA GLY A 827 26.40 51.23 -28.20
C GLY A 827 27.30 51.31 -26.97
N LEU A 828 28.37 50.50 -26.91
CA LEU A 828 29.39 50.61 -25.87
C LEU A 828 30.22 51.87 -26.11
N LYS A 829 30.06 52.85 -25.21
CA LYS A 829 30.68 54.18 -25.31
C LYS A 829 32.20 54.09 -25.42
N ASP A 830 32.83 53.24 -24.62
CA ASP A 830 34.28 53.16 -24.47
C ASP A 830 34.95 52.71 -25.78
N LYS A 831 34.39 51.70 -26.46
CA LYS A 831 34.82 51.26 -27.79
C LYS A 831 34.65 52.35 -28.85
N SER A 832 33.57 53.13 -28.77
CA SER A 832 33.39 54.30 -29.64
C SER A 832 34.34 55.45 -29.31
N GLU A 833 34.74 55.65 -28.05
CA GLU A 833 35.80 56.61 -27.70
C GLU A 833 37.16 56.19 -28.26
N GLU A 834 37.50 54.91 -28.18
CA GLU A 834 38.78 54.35 -28.63
C GLU A 834 38.99 54.57 -30.14
N ALA A 835 38.01 54.16 -30.96
CA ALA A 835 38.03 54.39 -32.41
C ALA A 835 38.14 55.88 -32.78
N LEU A 836 37.44 56.77 -32.05
CA LEU A 836 37.54 58.22 -32.28
C LEU A 836 38.93 58.78 -31.93
N LYS A 837 39.54 58.30 -30.85
CA LYS A 837 40.90 58.69 -30.45
C LYS A 837 41.94 58.21 -31.46
N GLU A 838 41.75 57.03 -32.07
CA GLU A 838 42.64 56.51 -33.10
C GLU A 838 42.58 57.34 -34.40
N GLU A 839 41.39 57.57 -34.95
CA GLU A 839 41.25 58.41 -36.16
C GLU A 839 41.71 59.85 -35.93
N LYS A 840 41.53 60.40 -34.72
CA LYS A 840 42.03 61.73 -34.35
C LYS A 840 43.56 61.80 -34.24
N LYS A 841 44.27 60.68 -34.07
CA LYS A 841 45.74 60.60 -34.25
C LYS A 841 46.12 60.62 -35.74
N LYS A 842 45.37 59.91 -36.59
CA LYS A 842 45.62 59.83 -38.05
C LYS A 842 45.37 61.16 -38.75
N ASN A 843 44.37 61.93 -38.32
CA ASN A 843 44.13 63.29 -38.80
C ASN A 843 43.67 64.20 -37.65
N SER A 844 44.57 65.07 -37.19
CA SER A 844 44.36 65.93 -36.02
C SER A 844 43.49 67.17 -36.30
N SER A 845 43.44 67.67 -37.54
CA SER A 845 42.66 68.87 -37.89
C SER A 845 41.16 68.57 -38.09
N LYS A 846 40.82 67.36 -38.54
CA LYS A 846 39.43 66.92 -38.74
C LYS A 846 38.71 66.59 -37.44
N ILE A 847 37.39 66.82 -37.38
CA ILE A 847 36.52 66.30 -36.32
C ILE A 847 36.00 64.93 -36.76
N HIS A 848 36.27 63.91 -35.95
CA HIS A 848 35.77 62.56 -36.18
C HIS A 848 34.47 62.34 -35.41
N TYR A 849 33.55 61.61 -36.06
CA TYR A 849 32.27 61.19 -35.50
C TYR A 849 31.86 59.84 -36.09
N PHE A 850 31.20 59.02 -35.28
CA PHE A 850 30.69 57.71 -35.65
C PHE A 850 29.28 57.51 -35.10
N ILE A 851 28.51 56.60 -35.71
CA ILE A 851 27.18 56.16 -35.25
C ILE A 851 27.22 54.67 -34.94
N SER A 852 26.59 54.20 -33.86
CA SER A 852 26.43 52.77 -33.59
C SER A 852 25.06 52.43 -33.02
N ALA A 853 24.52 51.23 -33.29
CA ALA A 853 23.25 50.78 -32.75
C ALA A 853 23.34 50.50 -31.24
N ALA A 854 22.41 51.02 -30.42
CA ALA A 854 22.47 50.87 -28.98
C ALA A 854 21.71 49.63 -28.48
N LYS A 855 22.43 48.55 -28.11
CA LYS A 855 21.79 47.28 -27.70
C LYS A 855 20.80 47.42 -26.54
N ASN A 856 21.11 48.26 -25.55
CA ASN A 856 20.25 48.49 -24.38
C ASN A 856 19.07 49.44 -24.67
N TYR A 857 19.02 50.06 -25.86
CA TYR A 857 17.96 50.99 -26.27
C TYR A 857 17.61 50.77 -27.76
N PRO A 858 16.92 49.67 -28.12
CA PRO A 858 16.44 49.41 -29.47
C PRO A 858 15.68 50.62 -30.05
N GLY A 859 15.91 50.91 -31.34
CA GLY A 859 15.41 52.14 -31.99
C GLY A 859 16.22 53.41 -31.69
N ARG A 860 17.31 53.34 -30.89
CA ARG A 860 18.25 54.47 -30.68
C ARG A 860 19.67 54.12 -31.13
N PHE A 861 20.35 55.14 -31.63
CA PHE A 861 21.71 55.06 -32.16
C PHE A 861 22.60 56.09 -31.46
N LEU A 862 23.81 55.67 -31.11
CA LEU A 862 24.78 56.45 -30.36
C LEU A 862 25.66 57.25 -31.34
N LEU A 863 25.39 58.54 -31.50
CA LEU A 863 26.28 59.47 -32.18
C LEU A 863 27.42 59.83 -31.23
N SER A 864 28.61 59.33 -31.52
CA SER A 864 29.84 59.56 -30.75
C SER A 864 30.77 60.47 -31.53
N TYR A 865 31.31 61.54 -30.94
CA TYR A 865 32.13 62.51 -31.67
C TYR A 865 33.19 63.20 -30.80
N LEU A 866 34.31 63.62 -31.43
CA LEU A 866 35.49 64.17 -30.75
C LEU A 866 35.92 65.52 -31.34
N PRO A 867 35.39 66.66 -30.83
CA PRO A 867 35.71 68.00 -31.34
C PRO A 867 37.14 68.47 -31.02
N LYS A 868 37.55 68.29 -29.76
CA LYS A 868 38.88 68.64 -29.21
C LYS A 868 39.43 67.40 -28.49
N ASN A 869 39.64 67.47 -27.17
CA ASN A 869 40.24 66.37 -26.39
C ASN A 869 39.23 65.51 -25.61
N LYS A 870 37.95 65.93 -25.54
CA LYS A 870 36.88 65.21 -24.83
C LYS A 870 35.87 64.65 -25.82
N CYS A 871 35.62 63.35 -25.75
CA CYS A 871 34.54 62.71 -26.50
C CYS A 871 33.17 63.17 -25.99
N ARG A 872 32.18 63.16 -26.87
CA ARG A 872 30.77 63.37 -26.56
C ARG A 872 29.94 62.25 -27.19
N HIS A 873 28.94 61.78 -26.45
CA HIS A 873 28.01 60.76 -26.92
C HIS A 873 26.58 61.26 -26.74
N GLU A 874 25.80 61.27 -27.83
CA GLU A 874 24.41 61.71 -27.86
C GLU A 874 23.55 60.67 -28.59
N TYR A 875 22.25 60.58 -28.29
CA TYR A 875 21.36 59.60 -28.91
C TYR A 875 20.54 60.22 -30.04
N ILE A 876 20.64 59.65 -31.24
CA ILE A 876 19.65 59.79 -32.31
C ILE A 876 18.55 58.75 -32.04
N THR A 877 17.30 59.17 -31.94
CA THR A 877 16.16 58.25 -31.88
C THR A 877 15.57 58.10 -33.27
N VAL A 878 15.41 56.88 -33.76
CA VAL A 878 14.64 56.62 -34.98
C VAL A 878 13.15 56.69 -34.66
N THR A 879 12.38 57.25 -35.58
CA THR A 879 10.92 57.38 -35.54
C THR A 879 10.36 57.07 -36.93
N PRO A 880 9.04 56.87 -37.10
CA PRO A 880 8.47 56.68 -38.44
C PRO A 880 8.76 57.88 -39.35
N ASN A 881 8.62 59.09 -38.80
CA ASN A 881 8.81 60.38 -39.48
C ASN A 881 10.29 60.83 -39.60
N GLY A 882 11.25 59.90 -39.56
CA GLY A 882 12.68 60.18 -39.65
C GLY A 882 13.40 60.10 -38.30
N PHE A 883 14.27 61.07 -38.02
CA PHE A 883 15.23 61.04 -36.91
C PHE A 883 14.97 62.16 -35.92
N ARG A 884 14.89 61.84 -34.62
CA ARG A 884 14.83 62.82 -33.54
C ARG A 884 16.18 62.95 -32.83
N PHE A 885 16.73 64.16 -32.83
CA PHE A 885 18.02 64.50 -32.22
C PHE A 885 17.92 65.86 -31.53
N ARG A 886 18.39 65.98 -30.27
CA ARG A 886 18.26 67.18 -29.42
C ARG A 886 16.82 67.79 -29.42
N GLN A 887 15.80 66.93 -29.35
CA GLN A 887 14.35 67.25 -29.47
C GLN A 887 13.89 67.90 -30.79
N LYS A 888 14.75 68.06 -31.79
CA LYS A 888 14.36 68.41 -33.16
C LYS A 888 14.13 67.13 -33.97
N ASN A 889 13.12 67.15 -34.84
CA ASN A 889 12.84 66.08 -35.79
C ASN A 889 13.43 66.44 -37.17
N PHE A 890 14.00 65.46 -37.87
CA PHE A 890 14.66 65.61 -39.15
C PHE A 890 14.21 64.49 -40.10
N THR A 891 13.79 64.86 -41.31
CA THR A 891 13.25 63.90 -42.31
C THR A 891 14.30 62.99 -42.95
N SER A 892 15.60 63.22 -42.71
CA SER A 892 16.68 62.36 -43.20
C SER A 892 17.91 62.39 -42.31
N LEU A 893 18.74 61.34 -42.41
CA LEU A 893 20.02 61.27 -41.72
C LEU A 893 20.97 62.39 -42.18
N ASN A 894 20.94 62.73 -43.48
CA ASN A 894 21.74 63.82 -44.03
C ASN A 894 21.33 65.20 -43.48
N ALA A 895 20.03 65.46 -43.30
CA ALA A 895 19.57 66.69 -42.63
C ALA A 895 20.02 66.74 -41.15
N THR A 896 19.86 65.61 -40.43
CA THR A 896 20.32 65.45 -39.04
C THR A 896 21.82 65.74 -38.91
N LEU A 897 22.63 65.17 -39.82
CA LEU A 897 24.09 65.30 -39.81
C LEU A 897 24.58 66.65 -40.33
N LYS A 898 23.85 67.33 -41.23
CA LYS A 898 24.13 68.73 -41.60
C LYS A 898 23.91 69.63 -40.38
N TRP A 899 22.74 69.55 -39.76
CA TRP A 899 22.41 70.37 -38.59
C TRP A 899 23.40 70.11 -37.44
N PHE A 900 23.75 68.84 -37.18
CA PHE A 900 24.81 68.47 -36.23
C PHE A 900 26.17 69.13 -36.55
N LYS A 901 26.63 69.11 -37.81
CA LYS A 901 27.91 69.75 -38.20
C LYS A 901 27.94 71.27 -38.00
N GLU A 902 26.78 71.90 -38.05
CA GLU A 902 26.63 73.34 -37.78
C GLU A 902 26.52 73.61 -36.26
N HIS A 903 25.89 72.72 -35.50
CA HIS A 903 25.45 72.97 -34.10
C HIS A 903 26.17 72.12 -33.02
N PHE A 904 27.16 71.28 -33.38
CA PHE A 904 27.87 70.40 -32.41
C PHE A 904 28.57 71.15 -31.27
N GLN A 905 28.91 72.43 -31.47
CA GLN A 905 29.55 73.25 -30.44
C GLN A 905 28.56 73.71 -29.37
N GLU A 906 27.28 73.87 -29.72
CA GLU A 906 26.23 74.28 -28.79
C GLU A 906 26.15 73.31 -27.60
N PRO A 907 25.86 73.81 -26.38
CA PRO A 907 25.53 72.95 -25.26
C PRO A 907 24.36 72.04 -25.64
N VAL A 908 24.41 70.77 -25.22
CA VAL A 908 23.29 69.86 -25.40
C VAL A 908 22.08 70.48 -24.67
N PRO A 909 20.94 70.72 -25.35
CA PRO A 909 19.77 71.28 -24.69
C PRO A 909 19.38 70.42 -23.49
N SER A 910 19.20 71.05 -22.32
CA SER A 910 18.75 70.41 -21.09
C SER A 910 17.28 70.01 -21.26
N SER A 911 17.04 68.91 -21.98
CA SER A 911 15.74 68.57 -22.53
C SER A 911 14.83 67.89 -21.51
N THR A 912 14.44 68.64 -20.49
CA THR A 912 13.26 68.38 -19.66
C THR A 912 12.14 69.40 -19.95
N PRO A 913 11.44 69.32 -21.09
CA PRO A 913 10.05 69.78 -21.18
C PRO A 913 9.15 68.71 -20.54
N SER A 914 8.64 69.00 -19.35
CA SER A 914 7.60 68.18 -18.71
C SER A 914 6.25 68.42 -19.37
N THR A 915 5.57 67.35 -19.78
CA THR A 915 4.14 67.39 -20.13
C THR A 915 3.27 67.71 -18.89
N PRO A 916 2.03 68.20 -19.07
CA PRO A 916 1.37 69.01 -18.04
C PRO A 916 0.89 68.27 -16.80
N ARG A 917 0.75 69.01 -15.69
CA ARG A 917 0.04 68.58 -14.48
C ARG A 917 -1.44 68.97 -14.55
N THR A 918 -2.32 68.01 -14.28
CA THR A 918 -3.67 68.28 -13.77
C THR A 918 -3.69 68.01 -12.25
N MET A 919 -4.71 68.50 -11.53
CA MET A 919 -4.70 68.66 -10.08
C MET A 919 -5.01 67.37 -9.27
N MET A 920 -4.59 67.38 -7.99
CA MET A 920 -5.12 66.71 -6.77
C MET A 920 -5.80 65.32 -6.92
N SER A 921 -5.50 64.29 -6.11
CA SER A 921 -5.08 64.31 -4.70
C SER A 921 -4.37 63.02 -4.22
N SER A 922 -3.78 63.10 -3.02
CA SER A 922 -3.51 62.01 -2.03
C SER A 922 -2.65 60.77 -2.35
N ARG A 923 -1.52 60.70 -1.62
CA ARG A 923 -0.91 59.54 -0.91
C ARG A 923 -0.08 58.44 -1.65
N THR A 924 1.24 58.59 -1.47
CA THR A 924 2.22 57.57 -0.98
C THR A 924 2.52 56.29 -1.80
N THR A 925 3.56 56.41 -2.63
CA THR A 925 4.77 55.55 -2.65
C THR A 925 4.84 54.28 -1.78
N PHE A 926 5.26 53.16 -2.39
CA PHE A 926 6.58 52.56 -2.09
C PHE A 926 7.03 51.55 -3.16
N THR A 927 8.19 51.79 -3.77
CA THR A 927 9.01 50.79 -4.49
C THR A 927 10.49 51.05 -4.20
N THR A 928 11.32 50.02 -4.38
CA THR A 928 12.71 49.95 -3.92
C THR A 928 13.71 50.79 -4.74
N PRO A 929 14.72 51.37 -4.09
CA PRO A 929 16.02 51.69 -4.70
C PRO A 929 17.08 50.62 -4.35
N GLY A 930 17.97 50.31 -5.30
CA GLY A 930 19.21 49.58 -5.02
C GLY A 930 20.26 50.47 -4.33
N GLY A 931 21.20 49.87 -3.62
CA GLY A 931 22.19 50.61 -2.82
C GLY A 931 23.42 51.10 -3.61
N ASN A 932 24.02 52.20 -3.14
CA ASN A 932 25.45 52.45 -3.29
C ASN A 932 25.96 53.47 -2.24
N SER A 933 27.25 53.39 -1.92
CA SER A 933 28.12 54.35 -1.21
C SER A 933 27.52 55.41 -0.24
N MET A 934 27.91 55.37 1.03
CA MET A 934 27.75 56.48 1.99
C MET A 934 28.97 56.62 2.92
N ASN A 935 29.20 57.84 3.42
CA ASN A 935 30.45 58.31 4.03
C ASN A 935 31.06 57.45 5.16
N PRO A 936 32.39 57.31 5.24
CA PRO A 936 33.07 56.53 6.28
C PRO A 936 32.96 57.12 7.70
N GLU A 937 32.80 58.44 7.84
CA GLU A 937 32.71 59.13 9.14
C GLU A 937 31.40 58.86 9.91
N THR A 938 30.36 58.38 9.21
CA THR A 938 29.08 58.01 9.82
C THR A 938 29.17 56.66 10.52
N ILE A 939 30.00 55.75 10.00
CA ILE A 939 30.16 54.37 10.49
C ILE A 939 30.76 54.37 11.91
N GLN A 940 31.67 55.30 12.20
CA GLN A 940 32.39 55.38 13.47
C GLN A 940 31.52 55.76 14.68
N ARG A 941 30.28 56.25 14.48
CA ARG A 941 29.33 56.59 15.55
C ARG A 941 28.36 55.46 15.92
N VAL A 942 28.22 54.42 15.10
CA VAL A 942 27.38 53.25 15.41
C VAL A 942 28.17 52.17 16.18
N ALA A 943 29.50 52.20 16.09
CA ALA A 943 30.42 51.22 16.69
C ALA A 943 30.54 51.24 18.23
N GLN A 944 29.70 51.98 18.95
CA GLN A 944 29.78 52.14 20.42
C GLN A 944 28.72 51.37 21.23
N ASN A 945 27.81 50.62 20.58
CA ASN A 945 26.75 49.85 21.25
C ASN A 945 26.64 48.37 20.81
N LEU A 946 27.74 47.76 20.35
CA LEU A 946 27.75 46.35 19.88
C LEU A 946 29.02 45.57 20.31
N PRO A 947 28.92 44.69 21.32
CA PRO A 947 29.95 43.70 21.66
C PRO A 947 29.53 42.26 21.25
N SER A 948 30.42 41.32 20.96
CA SER A 948 31.84 41.43 20.56
C SER A 948 32.28 40.26 19.67
N HIS A 949 31.33 39.59 18.99
CA HIS A 949 31.60 38.51 18.01
C HIS A 949 31.36 38.95 16.54
N MET A 950 31.08 40.24 16.33
CA MET A 950 30.78 40.88 15.03
C MET A 950 31.86 41.91 14.64
N LEU A 951 33.12 41.64 14.99
CA LEU A 951 34.28 42.53 14.78
C LEU A 951 35.38 41.89 13.91
N HIS A 952 35.05 40.84 13.15
CA HIS A 952 36.01 40.11 12.31
C HIS A 952 35.48 39.73 10.91
N SER A 953 34.61 40.57 10.34
CA SER A 953 34.10 40.41 8.96
C SER A 953 33.96 41.75 8.22
N LEU A 954 34.85 42.70 8.53
CA LEU A 954 35.01 43.97 7.82
C LEU A 954 36.47 44.15 7.37
N SER A 955 36.89 43.33 6.41
CA SER A 955 38.18 43.49 5.74
C SER A 955 38.13 42.95 4.30
N GLN A 956 38.14 43.86 3.32
CA GLN A 956 38.25 43.62 1.87
C GLN A 956 37.05 42.89 1.22
N VAL A 957 36.48 43.28 0.08
CA VAL A 957 36.67 44.46 -0.79
C VAL A 957 38.08 44.68 -1.36
N ALA A 958 38.37 44.01 -2.48
CA ALA A 958 39.20 44.54 -3.57
C ALA A 958 39.01 43.72 -4.86
N ASN A 959 38.80 44.40 -6.00
CA ASN A 959 38.99 43.91 -7.39
C ASN A 959 38.08 42.74 -7.88
N GLN A 960 37.84 42.50 -9.19
CA GLN A 960 37.97 43.34 -10.39
C GLN A 960 37.02 42.86 -11.52
N THR A 961 36.98 43.62 -12.64
CA THR A 961 36.12 43.40 -13.82
C THR A 961 36.68 42.40 -14.86
N PRO A 962 35.83 41.77 -15.70
CA PRO A 962 36.27 40.87 -16.77
C PRO A 962 36.47 41.58 -18.14
N HIS A 963 37.56 41.29 -18.87
CA HIS A 963 37.65 41.47 -20.33
C HIS A 963 38.77 40.63 -21.00
N TYR A 964 39.03 40.83 -22.30
CA TYR A 964 39.49 39.83 -23.28
C TYR A 964 40.91 40.05 -23.85
N ALA A 965 41.68 38.97 -24.07
CA ALA A 965 42.68 38.72 -25.12
C ALA A 965 43.21 37.26 -24.96
N GLN A 966 43.77 36.52 -25.93
CA GLN A 966 44.14 36.78 -27.34
C GLN A 966 44.21 35.43 -28.12
N THR A 967 44.27 35.46 -29.46
CA THR A 967 44.62 34.31 -30.33
C THR A 967 45.92 34.58 -31.08
N PRO A 968 46.76 33.57 -31.36
CA PRO A 968 46.76 32.86 -32.65
C PRO A 968 46.97 31.32 -32.49
N GLY A 969 46.91 30.45 -33.51
CA GLY A 969 46.57 30.60 -34.93
C GLY A 969 47.32 29.56 -35.79
N TYR A 970 46.63 28.89 -36.75
CA TYR A 970 47.13 27.77 -37.60
C TYR A 970 47.46 26.48 -36.79
N THR A 971 47.15 25.24 -37.18
CA THR A 971 46.50 24.59 -38.36
C THR A 971 45.94 23.21 -37.90
N ALA A 972 45.16 22.36 -38.60
CA ALA A 972 44.69 22.30 -40.00
C ALA A 972 43.31 21.57 -40.12
N THR A 973 43.09 20.91 -41.26
CA THR A 973 41.94 20.07 -41.70
C THR A 973 41.92 18.65 -41.13
N GLY A 974 40.80 17.91 -41.13
CA GLY A 974 39.44 18.26 -41.57
C GLY A 974 38.48 17.05 -41.63
N THR A 975 37.18 17.30 -41.62
CA THR A 975 36.08 16.30 -41.73
C THR A 975 35.71 15.97 -43.17
N TYR A 976 35.21 14.75 -43.44
CA TYR A 976 33.96 14.53 -44.19
C TYR A 976 33.41 13.10 -44.02
N ILE A 977 32.17 12.87 -44.45
CA ILE A 977 31.36 11.65 -44.29
C ILE A 977 31.21 10.97 -45.66
N ASN A 978 31.25 9.63 -45.73
CA ASN A 978 30.41 8.85 -46.66
C ASN A 978 30.37 7.33 -46.37
N THR A 979 29.30 6.71 -46.82
CA THR A 979 29.04 5.25 -46.89
C THR A 979 29.11 4.81 -48.38
N PRO A 980 28.62 3.62 -48.82
CA PRO A 980 28.57 2.25 -48.24
C PRO A 980 29.27 1.19 -49.15
N TYR A 981 29.44 -0.07 -48.68
CA TYR A 981 29.15 -1.31 -49.47
C TYR A 981 29.32 -2.61 -48.64
N THR A 982 28.81 -3.74 -49.14
CA THR A 982 28.93 -5.11 -48.60
C THR A 982 29.60 -6.06 -49.63
N PRO A 983 30.16 -7.22 -49.25
CA PRO A 983 29.39 -8.49 -49.34
C PRO A 983 29.81 -9.59 -48.31
N SER A 984 29.28 -10.81 -48.48
CA SER A 984 29.40 -11.99 -47.61
C SER A 984 30.28 -13.13 -48.17
N GLY A 985 30.71 -14.09 -47.31
CA GLY A 985 31.47 -15.30 -47.72
C GLY A 985 31.70 -16.30 -46.55
N GLN A 986 32.08 -17.57 -46.85
CA GLN A 986 32.16 -18.69 -45.88
C GLN A 986 33.32 -19.69 -46.16
N THR A 987 33.73 -20.44 -45.11
CA THR A 987 34.30 -21.84 -45.15
C THR A 987 35.69 -22.03 -45.81
N PRO A 988 36.40 -23.21 -45.76
CA PRO A 988 35.94 -24.59 -45.45
C PRO A 988 36.84 -25.51 -44.56
N PHE A 989 36.46 -26.81 -44.53
CA PHE A 989 36.98 -27.98 -43.79
C PHE A 989 38.27 -28.63 -44.36
N MET A 990 38.90 -29.53 -43.59
CA MET A 990 39.08 -30.94 -44.02
C MET A 990 39.40 -31.94 -42.88
N THR A 991 39.01 -33.20 -43.07
CA THR A 991 39.44 -34.42 -42.33
C THR A 991 39.95 -35.48 -43.35
N PRO A 992 40.38 -36.70 -42.97
CA PRO A 992 39.48 -37.83 -42.62
C PRO A 992 40.07 -38.67 -41.46
N TYR A 993 39.92 -40.00 -41.19
CA TYR A 993 39.19 -41.20 -41.70
C TYR A 993 39.20 -42.25 -40.51
N HIS A 994 38.76 -43.54 -40.50
CA HIS A 994 38.18 -44.51 -41.46
C HIS A 994 37.36 -45.59 -40.68
N THR A 995 36.25 -46.10 -41.24
CA THR A 995 35.54 -47.42 -41.01
C THR A 995 35.22 -48.03 -39.61
N THR A 996 34.00 -48.57 -39.54
CA THR A 996 33.41 -49.53 -38.56
C THR A 996 33.49 -51.00 -39.12
N PRO A 997 32.85 -52.11 -38.61
CA PRO A 997 31.85 -52.27 -37.52
C PRO A 997 31.89 -53.58 -36.65
N ARG A 998 30.91 -53.71 -35.72
CA ARG A 998 30.27 -54.94 -35.12
C ARG A 998 31.12 -56.02 -34.40
N TYR A 999 30.77 -56.35 -33.14
CA TYR A 999 29.93 -57.53 -32.80
C TYR A 999 29.32 -57.45 -31.37
N ASN A 1000 28.74 -58.54 -30.84
CA ASN A 1000 27.83 -58.59 -29.68
C ASN A 1000 28.11 -59.80 -28.74
N GLN A 1001 27.59 -59.77 -27.50
CA GLN A 1001 27.67 -60.81 -26.42
C GLN A 1001 29.07 -61.02 -25.79
N GLY A 1002 29.24 -61.46 -24.53
CA GLY A 1002 28.26 -61.61 -23.42
C GLY A 1002 28.78 -62.43 -22.22
N PHE A 1003 28.07 -62.37 -21.08
CA PHE A 1003 28.05 -63.29 -19.93
C PHE A 1003 29.19 -63.38 -18.86
N LEU A 1004 28.71 -63.51 -17.61
CA LEU A 1004 29.20 -64.28 -16.43
C LEU A 1004 30.26 -63.75 -15.42
N HIS A 1005 29.81 -63.73 -14.15
CA HIS A 1005 30.55 -63.91 -12.88
C HIS A 1005 31.02 -65.40 -12.70
N PRO A 1006 31.65 -65.88 -11.59
CA PRO A 1006 32.02 -65.22 -10.32
C PRO A 1006 33.47 -65.48 -9.83
N GLY A 1007 33.81 -65.02 -8.62
CA GLY A 1007 35.03 -65.40 -7.88
C GLY A 1007 35.09 -64.74 -6.50
N SER A 1008 35.34 -65.48 -5.43
CA SER A 1008 35.25 -65.04 -4.03
C SER A 1008 36.57 -65.23 -3.25
N LEU A 1009 36.53 -64.94 -1.93
CA LEU A 1009 37.57 -65.11 -0.89
C LEU A 1009 38.56 -63.94 -0.71
N SER A 1010 39.09 -63.61 0.47
CA SER A 1010 38.57 -63.53 1.87
C SER A 1010 39.74 -63.27 2.83
N SER A 1011 39.63 -62.33 3.78
CA SER A 1011 40.20 -62.40 5.16
C SER A 1011 40.38 -61.01 5.80
N ALA A 1012 40.27 -60.97 7.13
CA ALA A 1012 40.84 -59.94 8.02
C ALA A 1012 41.89 -60.64 8.92
N PRO A 1013 42.76 -59.93 9.70
CA PRO A 1013 42.29 -59.28 10.93
C PRO A 1013 43.03 -57.96 11.32
N THR A 1014 42.56 -57.36 12.42
CA THR A 1014 43.12 -56.19 13.15
C THR A 1014 44.27 -56.57 14.11
N PRO A 1015 45.11 -55.65 14.65
CA PRO A 1015 44.74 -54.99 15.94
C PRO A 1015 45.36 -53.58 16.27
N SER A 1016 44.79 -52.98 17.33
CA SER A 1016 45.41 -52.14 18.40
C SER A 1016 46.07 -50.76 18.14
N SER A 1017 45.30 -49.70 18.47
CA SER A 1017 45.58 -48.61 19.46
C SER A 1017 46.95 -47.90 19.60
N TYR A 1018 46.95 -46.55 19.65
CA TYR A 1018 47.13 -45.77 20.90
C TYR A 1018 46.60 -44.32 20.74
N SER A 1019 46.81 -43.41 21.71
CA SER A 1019 45.88 -42.30 22.03
C SER A 1019 46.50 -40.89 22.20
N SER A 1020 45.64 -39.90 22.53
CA SER A 1020 45.91 -38.48 22.89
C SER A 1020 46.16 -37.50 21.72
N SER A 1021 45.86 -36.19 21.82
CA SER A 1021 44.84 -35.47 22.62
C SER A 1021 44.67 -34.03 22.10
N SER A 1022 43.46 -33.45 22.21
CA SER A 1022 43.23 -32.01 22.03
C SER A 1022 42.01 -31.55 22.83
N GLN A 1023 42.07 -30.34 23.39
CA GLN A 1023 41.08 -29.82 24.34
C GLN A 1023 40.14 -28.79 23.70
N SER A 1024 38.85 -28.88 24.02
CA SER A 1024 37.86 -27.83 23.72
C SER A 1024 37.62 -26.97 24.97
N PRO A 1025 37.70 -25.62 24.89
CA PRO A 1025 37.38 -24.75 26.02
C PRO A 1025 35.87 -24.71 26.30
N ARG A 1026 35.47 -24.67 27.58
CA ARG A 1026 34.07 -24.56 28.02
C ARG A 1026 33.70 -23.17 28.54
N ASN A 1027 32.41 -22.87 28.47
CA ASN A 1027 31.74 -21.62 28.79
C ASN A 1027 31.98 -21.09 30.23
N MET A 1028 31.78 -19.78 30.38
CA MET A 1028 31.24 -19.17 31.59
C MET A 1028 30.13 -18.19 31.21
N SER A 1029 28.88 -18.61 31.44
CA SER A 1029 27.69 -17.77 31.29
C SER A 1029 26.75 -18.10 32.45
N GLN A 1030 26.61 -17.17 33.40
CA GLN A 1030 25.81 -17.38 34.60
C GLN A 1030 24.31 -17.36 34.27
N THR A 1031 23.59 -18.38 34.74
CA THR A 1031 22.14 -18.39 34.74
C THR A 1031 21.61 -17.47 35.83
N ASN A 1032 20.54 -16.72 35.55
CA ASN A 1032 19.82 -15.94 36.54
C ASN A 1032 18.31 -16.05 36.22
N SER A 1033 17.53 -16.59 37.16
CA SER A 1033 16.22 -17.18 36.86
C SER A 1033 15.08 -16.16 36.98
N ARG A 1034 14.25 -16.08 35.92
CA ARG A 1034 12.91 -15.49 35.95
C ARG A 1034 11.95 -16.29 35.05
N HIS A 1035 10.69 -16.37 35.48
CA HIS A 1035 9.65 -17.23 34.92
C HIS A 1035 9.28 -16.91 33.46
N PRO A 1036 8.79 -17.91 32.69
CA PRO A 1036 7.86 -17.66 31.60
C PRO A 1036 6.56 -17.05 32.16
N TYR A 1037 6.06 -16.00 31.53
CA TYR A 1037 4.72 -15.47 31.85
C TYR A 1037 3.63 -16.36 31.23
N SER A 1038 2.49 -16.49 31.91
CA SER A 1038 1.26 -16.97 31.27
C SER A 1038 0.86 -15.99 30.17
N SER A 1039 1.00 -16.41 28.91
CA SER A 1039 0.56 -15.65 27.75
C SER A 1039 -0.91 -15.96 27.46
N THR A 1040 -1.82 -15.09 27.91
CA THR A 1040 -3.25 -15.20 27.59
C THR A 1040 -3.46 -15.21 26.07
N THR A 1041 -4.02 -16.28 25.54
CA THR A 1041 -4.25 -16.48 24.10
C THR A 1041 -5.32 -15.54 23.57
N LYS A 1042 -4.90 -14.34 23.15
CA LYS A 1042 -5.74 -13.45 22.34
C LYS A 1042 -5.69 -13.89 20.88
N ASN A 1043 -6.82 -14.40 20.40
CA ASN A 1043 -7.09 -14.51 18.97
C ASN A 1043 -7.23 -13.09 18.39
N ASP A 1044 -6.13 -12.55 17.87
CA ASP A 1044 -6.14 -11.37 17.01
C ASP A 1044 -6.56 -11.76 15.58
N VAL A 1045 -7.82 -12.22 15.49
CA VAL A 1045 -8.63 -12.06 14.28
C VAL A 1045 -8.76 -10.55 14.02
N MET A 1046 -8.58 -10.14 12.76
CA MET A 1046 -8.81 -8.78 12.26
C MET A 1046 -10.32 -8.47 12.25
N ASP A 1047 -10.84 -8.28 13.45
CA ASP A 1047 -12.22 -7.94 13.73
C ASP A 1047 -12.50 -6.49 13.23
N TRP A 1048 -13.48 -6.37 12.33
CA TRP A 1048 -13.94 -5.09 11.76
C TRP A 1048 -14.42 -4.10 12.83
N GLN A 1049 -14.99 -4.59 13.94
CA GLN A 1049 -15.38 -3.79 15.10
C GLN A 1049 -14.16 -3.40 15.95
N LYS A 1050 -13.15 -4.26 16.13
CA LYS A 1050 -11.84 -3.83 16.72
C LYS A 1050 -11.17 -2.74 15.87
N ALA A 1051 -11.22 -2.85 14.55
CA ALA A 1051 -10.70 -1.82 13.65
C ALA A 1051 -11.45 -0.49 13.84
N ALA A 1052 -12.78 -0.51 13.78
CA ALA A 1052 -13.62 0.65 14.06
C ALA A 1052 -13.40 1.23 15.47
N GLU A 1053 -13.20 0.38 16.48
CA GLU A 1053 -12.86 0.80 17.84
C GLU A 1053 -11.46 1.40 17.96
N ALA A 1054 -10.46 0.93 17.22
CA ALA A 1054 -9.12 1.52 17.21
C ALA A 1054 -9.17 2.95 16.64
N TRP A 1055 -9.91 3.15 15.55
CA TRP A 1055 -10.23 4.47 14.99
C TRP A 1055 -11.01 5.35 15.99
N ALA A 1056 -12.04 4.82 16.64
CA ALA A 1056 -12.81 5.56 17.65
C ALA A 1056 -12.00 5.93 18.91
N LYS A 1057 -11.06 5.07 19.33
CA LYS A 1057 -10.15 5.32 20.47
C LYS A 1057 -9.09 6.37 20.14
N LEU A 1058 -8.68 6.50 18.88
CA LEU A 1058 -7.85 7.63 18.41
C LEU A 1058 -8.63 8.96 18.49
N LYS A 1059 -9.91 8.97 18.08
CA LYS A 1059 -10.77 10.17 18.09
C LYS A 1059 -10.94 10.83 19.47
N ASN A 1060 -10.73 10.10 20.56
CA ASN A 1060 -10.79 10.62 21.93
C ASN A 1060 -9.43 11.12 22.50
N LYS A 1061 -8.31 10.99 21.78
CA LYS A 1061 -6.98 11.37 22.31
C LYS A 1061 -6.59 12.83 22.11
N GLU A 1062 -7.24 13.58 21.23
CA GLU A 1062 -6.87 14.99 20.94
C GLU A 1062 -7.42 16.01 21.97
N GLY A 1063 -8.12 15.54 23.01
CA GLY A 1063 -8.84 16.39 23.97
C GLY A 1063 -8.02 17.09 25.06
N GLN A 1064 -6.69 16.87 25.18
CA GLN A 1064 -5.87 17.46 26.26
C GLN A 1064 -4.49 17.94 25.81
N SER A 1065 -4.35 19.26 25.62
CA SER A 1065 -3.04 19.92 25.53
C SER A 1065 -2.41 20.07 26.92
N PRO A 1066 -1.15 19.66 27.16
CA PRO A 1066 -0.50 19.84 28.46
C PRO A 1066 -0.18 21.32 28.70
N ARG A 1067 -0.81 21.93 29.71
CA ARG A 1067 -0.46 23.29 30.17
C ARG A 1067 0.88 23.27 30.88
N ILE A 1068 1.87 24.00 30.35
CA ILE A 1068 3.15 24.25 31.02
C ILE A 1068 2.90 25.12 32.27
N GLY A 1069 3.09 24.55 33.46
CA GLY A 1069 3.00 25.26 34.73
C GLY A 1069 4.37 25.71 35.24
N THR A 1070 4.54 27.00 35.49
CA THR A 1070 5.74 27.54 36.16
C THR A 1070 5.65 27.37 37.68
N PRO A 1071 6.76 27.06 38.38
CA PRO A 1071 6.71 26.73 39.81
C PRO A 1071 6.66 27.97 40.71
N ARG A 1072 5.65 28.04 41.58
CA ARG A 1072 5.69 28.78 42.84
C ARG A 1072 4.98 27.94 43.92
N GLY A 1073 5.72 27.52 44.94
CA GLY A 1073 5.18 26.85 46.12
C GLY A 1073 5.15 27.76 47.34
N SER A 1074 4.19 27.54 48.24
CA SER A 1074 4.22 27.83 49.69
C SER A 1074 2.79 27.72 50.26
N GLY A 1075 2.66 27.61 51.59
CA GLY A 1075 1.41 27.95 52.29
C GLY A 1075 0.47 26.80 52.65
N SER A 1076 0.72 26.21 53.80
CA SER A 1076 -0.15 25.27 54.53
C SER A 1076 -1.56 25.78 54.89
N ASN A 1077 -2.43 24.83 55.31
CA ASN A 1077 -3.35 24.86 56.46
C ASN A 1077 -4.88 25.02 56.28
N ARG A 1078 -5.57 23.98 56.81
CA ARG A 1078 -6.82 23.99 57.63
C ARG A 1078 -8.21 24.03 56.96
N THR A 1079 -9.17 23.59 57.78
CA THR A 1079 -10.57 23.19 57.57
C THR A 1079 -11.48 23.97 58.56
N PRO A 1080 -12.80 23.70 58.71
CA PRO A 1080 -13.93 23.68 57.74
C PRO A 1080 -15.20 24.44 58.26
N ARG A 1081 -16.39 24.19 57.64
CA ARG A 1081 -17.76 24.01 58.26
C ARG A 1081 -18.86 25.10 58.05
N GLN A 1082 -20.13 24.63 57.93
CA GLN A 1082 -21.45 25.35 57.91
C GLN A 1082 -21.72 26.27 56.69
N GLY A 1083 -22.95 26.57 56.21
CA GLY A 1083 -24.37 26.20 56.50
C GLY A 1083 -25.31 27.18 55.72
N ASP A 1084 -26.65 27.09 55.58
CA ASP A 1084 -27.75 26.11 55.83
C ASP A 1084 -29.07 26.61 55.12
N SER A 1085 -30.17 25.81 55.08
CA SER A 1085 -31.60 26.25 54.92
C SER A 1085 -32.12 26.76 53.53
N ARG A 1086 -33.41 26.69 53.11
CA ARG A 1086 -34.63 25.92 53.54
C ARG A 1086 -35.86 26.09 52.56
N LYS A 1087 -36.88 25.21 52.69
CA LYS A 1087 -38.36 25.34 52.41
C LYS A 1087 -39.02 25.00 51.04
N THR A 1088 -40.20 24.37 51.16
CA THR A 1088 -41.35 24.18 50.23
C THR A 1088 -42.67 24.59 50.95
N PRO A 1089 -43.84 24.75 50.26
CA PRO A 1089 -44.98 23.77 50.28
C PRO A 1089 -45.92 23.88 49.03
N GLN A 1090 -47.12 23.28 48.81
CA GLN A 1090 -47.85 22.01 49.06
C GLN A 1090 -49.17 22.01 48.21
N TYR A 1091 -49.62 20.83 47.73
CA TYR A 1091 -51.03 20.33 47.58
C TYR A 1091 -52.00 21.11 46.62
N ASN A 1092 -53.23 20.69 46.22
CA ASN A 1092 -54.05 19.44 46.36
C ASN A 1092 -54.75 19.09 44.99
N GLU A 1093 -55.90 18.41 44.74
CA GLU A 1093 -57.08 17.88 45.49
C GLU A 1093 -57.67 16.57 44.83
N ASN A 1094 -58.98 16.53 44.49
CA ASN A 1094 -59.84 15.37 44.17
C ASN A 1094 -60.83 15.70 42.99
N MET A 1095 -61.78 14.87 42.47
CA MET A 1095 -62.33 13.56 42.86
C MET A 1095 -63.08 12.82 41.71
N SER A 1096 -63.05 11.47 41.67
CA SER A 1096 -64.10 10.50 41.16
C SER A 1096 -64.77 10.65 39.77
N SER A 1097 -65.19 9.61 39.03
CA SER A 1097 -65.00 8.14 39.00
C SER A 1097 -65.67 7.60 37.70
N ARG A 1098 -65.92 6.33 37.34
CA ARG A 1098 -65.87 4.94 37.91
C ARG A 1098 -65.63 3.99 36.68
N LEU A 1099 -65.75 2.65 36.65
CA LEU A 1099 -66.32 1.69 37.61
C LEU A 1099 -65.44 0.43 37.87
N SER A 1100 -65.42 -0.57 36.98
CA SER A 1100 -64.88 -1.94 37.21
C SER A 1100 -64.73 -2.64 35.83
N SER A 1101 -63.98 -3.71 35.61
CA SER A 1101 -63.21 -4.65 36.48
C SER A 1101 -61.89 -5.05 35.76
N LYS A 1102 -60.97 -5.92 36.23
CA LYS A 1102 -60.97 -6.87 37.35
C LYS A 1102 -59.61 -6.90 38.09
N SER A 1103 -58.91 -8.04 38.20
CA SER A 1103 -57.68 -8.21 39.02
C SER A 1103 -57.06 -9.63 38.88
N PRO A 1104 -55.85 -9.92 39.44
CA PRO A 1104 -54.88 -9.04 40.15
C PRO A 1104 -53.34 -9.25 39.88
N ARG A 1105 -52.52 -8.19 40.10
CA ARG A 1105 -51.11 -8.19 40.65
C ARG A 1105 -49.97 -8.90 39.86
N SER A 1106 -48.65 -8.70 40.04
CA SER A 1106 -47.70 -7.58 40.39
C SER A 1106 -46.23 -8.15 40.26
N VAL A 1107 -45.05 -7.51 40.39
CA VAL A 1107 -44.53 -6.25 41.02
C VAL A 1107 -43.27 -5.70 40.24
N ARG A 1108 -42.77 -4.52 40.65
CA ARG A 1108 -41.46 -3.82 40.41
C ARG A 1108 -40.23 -4.42 41.17
N SER A 1109 -38.95 -3.98 41.10
CA SER A 1109 -38.06 -3.26 40.13
C SER A 1109 -36.66 -2.88 40.74
N THR A 1110 -35.51 -3.04 40.03
CA THR A 1110 -34.22 -2.21 40.00
C THR A 1110 -33.50 -1.68 41.30
N PRO A 1111 -32.22 -1.18 41.31
CA PRO A 1111 -30.99 -1.37 40.46
C PRO A 1111 -29.58 -1.41 41.20
N GLN A 1112 -28.51 -1.76 40.45
CA GLN A 1112 -27.07 -1.30 40.50
C GLN A 1112 -26.10 -1.45 41.72
N THR A 1113 -24.78 -1.42 41.37
CA THR A 1113 -23.51 -1.21 42.17
C THR A 1113 -22.84 -2.45 42.80
N ILE A 1114 -21.51 -2.61 43.04
CA ILE A 1114 -20.18 -2.18 42.50
C ILE A 1114 -19.07 -2.90 43.35
N ASN A 1115 -17.93 -3.29 42.74
CA ASN A 1115 -16.61 -3.67 43.34
C ASN A 1115 -16.38 -4.95 44.19
N SER A 1116 -15.12 -5.40 44.16
CA SER A 1116 -14.50 -6.60 44.79
C SER A 1116 -13.93 -6.32 46.21
N PRO A 1117 -13.45 -7.32 47.01
CA PRO A 1117 -12.15 -8.00 46.78
C PRO A 1117 -12.06 -9.51 47.20
N ARG A 1118 -10.85 -10.09 47.12
CA ARG A 1118 -10.47 -11.48 47.49
C ARG A 1118 -10.42 -11.75 49.00
N SER A 1119 -10.69 -13.00 49.45
CA SER A 1119 -9.78 -13.81 50.31
C SER A 1119 -10.39 -15.14 50.80
N MET A 1120 -9.60 -16.24 50.83
CA MET A 1120 -9.86 -17.57 51.46
C MET A 1120 -11.04 -18.38 50.86
N SER A 1121 -11.06 -19.72 50.66
CA SER A 1121 -10.28 -20.92 51.03
C SER A 1121 -11.04 -21.89 51.97
N ILE A 1122 -10.96 -23.20 51.68
CA ILE A 1122 -11.55 -24.37 52.38
C ILE A 1122 -13.08 -24.57 52.23
N GLY A 1123 -13.48 -25.83 51.98
CA GLY A 1123 -14.88 -26.28 52.09
C GLY A 1123 -15.27 -27.44 51.15
N ASP A 1124 -15.02 -28.68 51.57
CA ASP A 1124 -15.53 -29.89 50.87
C ASP A 1124 -17.05 -30.07 51.03
N ALA A 1125 -17.74 -30.47 49.95
CA ALA A 1125 -18.96 -31.29 50.00
C ALA A 1125 -19.38 -31.81 48.61
N THR A 1126 -19.54 -33.13 48.50
CA THR A 1126 -20.43 -33.83 47.55
C THR A 1126 -21.93 -33.53 47.87
N PRO A 1127 -22.97 -33.92 47.09
CA PRO A 1127 -23.02 -35.08 46.16
C PRO A 1127 -23.97 -34.97 44.92
N LEU A 1128 -24.20 -36.13 44.27
CA LEU A 1128 -25.39 -36.58 43.50
C LEU A 1128 -25.84 -35.86 42.21
N TYR A 1129 -25.56 -36.54 41.07
CA TYR A 1129 -26.51 -37.21 40.14
C TYR A 1129 -27.64 -36.47 39.38
N ASP A 1130 -28.00 -37.13 38.27
CA ASP A 1130 -29.23 -37.12 37.44
C ASP A 1130 -29.51 -36.03 36.38
N GLU A 1131 -29.53 -36.53 35.14
CA GLU A 1131 -30.47 -36.27 34.03
C GLU A 1131 -30.81 -34.80 33.64
N ASN A 1132 -30.21 -34.32 32.54
CA ASN A 1132 -30.83 -34.27 31.19
C ASN A 1132 -29.80 -33.78 30.14
#